data_AF-A0A9P1GIX1-F1
#
_entry.id   AF-A0A9P1GIX1-F1
#
_cell.length_a   1.000
_cell.length_b   1.000
_cell.length_c   1.000
_cell.angle_alpha   90.00
_cell.angle_beta   90.00
_cell.angle_gamma   90.00
#
_symmetry.space_group_name_H-M   'P 1'
#
loop_
_entity.id
_entity.type
_entity.pdbx_description
1 polymer ?
#
loop_
_entity_poly.entity_id
_entity_poly.type
_entity_poly.pdbx_seq_one_letter_code
_entity_poly.pdbx_strand_id
1 'polypeptide(L)'
;MDFPFQSPSDWREAIEDKATRLESYLKAFPDWGSCPVCEKAYPDSLGPHIAGKEHFRKLWWKIHEAPKQEWRNSSGKVITFDHLTGEIGFGDDRPAGSYAAPPEASPYPSYPSYPSYPSYPSAEVAEVAPLALPERVPERVSAPFLEREEDLRPSKQRLDELWEQGKLYCDACGRIRPREVFHKPQQKWSLATRRCIECTERANYESSFLQCARCRKSLLREEFAKSVRSSNEPICRACKVELDIESSKLICRICEQSLNRSDFRKKVEWDAPKCAACLCQKEKKAYEQFLREREEEAARQAELREEMAEEQLRENFQQRILDRMSRVRLPAYQIFQEERKSWAKRLMQNILSLEELSDQWRTETPSRDHASDREEAERFKTLEDLGDRLFKDLAYSFFEEFVMQEEEEIMTSSALARRAECRHHSLFLRGRVVACIKAVGGNAVLARAPLLDVKYHTGWKQISANELYVLQSLDMELKVKTYPEEIWKDVKDDLFEDDDRGSHNKILSRLLSMAGGTSEGSNRTETLNFCADLLGFQAPDDLKYRIWEEHFLQFLEVQRVPIQYGSGKQFKLDKIWASKKEANCLEALMGSLHQSGFQQQCKALATLAALCHLAPPDLRVLVPSNWTMAEKVLANAEKMTANPELFGGDLFLRKLAWKHMDKAKLASQMDQLLGRKAANKIG
;
A
#
# COMPACT_ATOMS: atom_id res chain seq x y z
N MET A 1 29.31 6.30 -2.86
CA MET A 1 28.88 7.61 -3.38
C MET A 1 28.28 8.35 -2.21
N ASP A 2 28.79 9.53 -1.89
CA ASP A 2 28.25 10.35 -0.82
C ASP A 2 26.94 11.00 -1.28
N PHE A 3 25.90 10.97 -0.44
CA PHE A 3 24.67 11.67 -0.74
C PHE A 3 24.91 13.17 -0.61
N PRO A 4 24.66 13.99 -1.65
CA PRO A 4 25.05 15.40 -1.62
C PRO A 4 24.18 16.28 -0.70
N PHE A 5 23.12 15.72 -0.10
CA PHE A 5 22.16 16.48 0.70
C PHE A 5 22.17 16.01 2.15
N GLN A 6 22.36 16.94 3.08
CA GLN A 6 22.44 16.65 4.52
C GLN A 6 21.07 16.73 5.22
N SER A 7 20.13 17.47 4.65
CA SER A 7 18.79 17.62 5.21
C SER A 7 17.67 17.52 4.17
N PRO A 8 16.42 17.23 4.59
CA PRO A 8 15.26 17.26 3.69
C PRO A 8 14.99 18.63 3.07
N SER A 9 15.43 19.71 3.73
CA SER A 9 15.28 21.08 3.23
C SER A 9 16.25 21.33 2.07
N ASP A 10 17.53 20.95 2.22
CA ASP A 10 18.54 21.08 1.15
C ASP A 10 18.14 20.26 -0.09
N TRP A 11 17.60 19.05 0.15
CA TRP A 11 17.04 18.22 -0.91
C TRP A 11 15.91 18.93 -1.65
N ARG A 12 14.92 19.45 -0.91
CA ARG A 12 13.78 20.13 -1.52
C ARG A 12 14.24 21.32 -2.35
N GLU A 13 15.08 22.18 -1.79
CA GLU A 13 15.61 23.35 -2.48
C GLU A 13 16.34 22.99 -3.78
N ALA A 14 17.12 21.90 -3.79
CA ALA A 14 17.85 21.47 -4.97
C ALA A 14 17.00 20.75 -6.04
N ILE A 15 15.87 20.15 -5.65
CA ILE A 15 15.12 19.20 -6.50
C ILE A 15 13.75 19.72 -6.92
N GLU A 16 13.11 20.61 -6.15
CA GLU A 16 11.74 21.06 -6.39
C GLU A 16 11.54 21.64 -7.79
N ASP A 17 12.44 22.53 -8.23
CA ASP A 17 12.41 23.09 -9.58
C ASP A 17 12.61 22.02 -10.67
N LYS A 18 13.53 21.08 -10.45
CA LYS A 18 13.81 19.99 -11.40
C LYS A 18 12.61 19.04 -11.51
N ALA A 19 12.02 18.66 -10.39
CA ALA A 19 10.86 17.78 -10.33
C ALA A 19 9.61 18.45 -10.95
N THR A 20 9.43 19.76 -10.74
CA THR A 20 8.35 20.54 -11.37
C THR A 20 8.53 20.65 -12.89
N ARG A 21 9.77 20.82 -13.36
CA ARG A 21 10.10 20.77 -14.80
C ARG A 21 9.84 19.38 -15.39
N LEU A 22 10.23 18.32 -14.70
CA LEU A 22 9.95 16.94 -15.10
C LEU A 22 8.44 16.71 -15.25
N GLU A 23 7.66 17.10 -14.24
CA GLU A 23 6.19 17.00 -14.28
C GLU A 23 5.61 17.72 -15.51
N SER A 24 6.14 18.89 -15.85
CA SER A 24 5.71 19.64 -17.05
C SER A 24 6.01 18.89 -18.36
N TYR A 25 7.13 18.16 -18.46
CA TYR A 25 7.41 17.31 -19.62
C TYR A 25 6.54 16.05 -19.66
N LEU A 26 6.20 15.51 -18.49
CA LEU A 26 5.39 14.28 -18.35
C LEU A 26 3.87 14.54 -18.42
N LYS A 27 3.39 15.78 -18.43
CA LYS A 27 1.97 16.12 -18.61
C LYS A 27 1.34 15.51 -19.87
N ALA A 28 2.15 15.24 -20.90
CA ALA A 28 1.69 14.60 -22.14
C ALA A 28 1.57 13.06 -22.04
N PHE A 29 2.03 12.46 -20.94
CA PHE A 29 1.99 11.02 -20.73
C PHE A 29 0.70 10.65 -19.97
N PRO A 30 -0.04 9.62 -20.40
CA PRO A 30 -1.31 9.23 -19.79
C PRO A 30 -1.12 8.57 -18.41
N ASP A 31 0.06 8.03 -18.13
CA ASP A 31 0.41 7.39 -16.87
C ASP A 31 1.89 7.68 -16.55
N TRP A 32 2.17 8.03 -15.30
CA TRP A 32 3.52 8.26 -14.78
C TRP A 32 4.08 7.04 -14.05
N GLY A 33 3.27 6.00 -13.84
CA GLY A 33 3.62 4.78 -13.13
C GLY A 33 3.74 4.99 -11.62
N SER A 34 4.63 4.22 -11.00
CA SER A 34 4.95 4.29 -9.58
C SER A 34 6.37 4.78 -9.36
N CYS A 35 6.56 5.61 -8.34
CA CYS A 35 7.88 6.09 -7.94
C CYS A 35 8.76 4.92 -7.44
N PRO A 36 9.94 4.64 -8.01
CA PRO A 36 10.80 3.52 -7.63
C PRO A 36 11.36 3.67 -6.21
N VAL A 37 11.46 4.91 -5.73
CA VAL A 37 11.92 5.21 -4.36
C VAL A 37 10.81 4.95 -3.35
N CYS A 38 9.60 5.44 -3.63
CA CYS A 38 8.49 5.41 -2.69
C CYS A 38 7.62 4.15 -2.77
N GLU A 39 7.67 3.45 -3.90
CA GLU A 39 6.82 2.30 -4.28
C GLU A 39 5.33 2.62 -4.19
N LYS A 40 4.98 3.86 -4.56
CA LYS A 40 3.60 4.35 -4.60
C LYS A 40 3.34 4.98 -5.95
N ALA A 41 2.11 4.83 -6.44
CA ALA A 41 1.61 5.67 -7.53
C ALA A 41 1.72 7.15 -7.14
N TYR A 42 1.99 8.01 -8.11
CA TYR A 42 2.07 9.45 -7.86
C TYR A 42 0.67 9.96 -7.46
N PRO A 43 0.49 10.46 -6.23
CA PRO A 43 -0.84 10.54 -5.64
C PRO A 43 -1.73 11.61 -6.26
N ASP A 44 -1.18 12.68 -6.84
CA ASP A 44 -1.92 13.76 -7.53
C ASP A 44 -0.96 14.68 -8.33
N SER A 45 0.31 14.75 -7.92
CA SER A 45 1.36 15.54 -8.56
C SER A 45 2.73 14.89 -8.40
N LEU A 46 3.56 14.99 -9.44
CA LEU A 46 4.87 14.34 -9.50
C LEU A 46 5.94 15.19 -8.80
N GLY A 47 5.94 16.50 -9.02
CA GLY A 47 6.91 17.43 -8.43
C GLY A 47 6.90 17.41 -6.90
N PRO A 48 5.77 17.74 -6.24
CA PRO A 48 5.66 17.73 -4.78
C PRO A 48 5.94 16.37 -4.13
N HIS A 49 5.67 15.27 -4.83
CA HIS A 49 6.00 13.93 -4.36
C HIS A 49 7.51 13.73 -4.27
N ILE A 50 8.25 14.01 -5.36
CA ILE A 50 9.71 13.80 -5.43
C ILE A 50 10.44 14.78 -4.49
N ALA A 51 10.00 16.03 -4.41
CA ALA A 51 10.55 17.03 -3.49
C ALA A 51 10.07 16.86 -2.02
N GLY A 52 9.28 15.82 -1.75
CA GLY A 52 8.68 15.55 -0.46
C GLY A 52 9.66 14.97 0.57
N LYS A 53 9.44 15.29 1.86
CA LYS A 53 10.24 14.76 2.98
C LYS A 53 10.24 13.22 3.06
N GLU A 54 9.10 12.60 2.73
CA GLU A 54 8.99 11.14 2.71
C GLU A 54 9.82 10.50 1.58
N HIS A 55 9.86 11.15 0.41
CA HIS A 55 10.70 10.69 -0.69
C HIS A 55 12.18 10.75 -0.31
N PHE A 56 12.65 11.88 0.23
CA PHE A 56 14.01 12.03 0.75
C PHE A 56 14.37 10.94 1.78
N ARG A 57 13.49 10.69 2.76
CA ARG A 57 13.72 9.69 3.81
C ARG A 57 13.88 8.29 3.23
N LYS A 58 13.12 7.94 2.20
CA LYS A 58 13.20 6.63 1.53
C LYS A 58 14.40 6.53 0.58
N LEU A 59 14.74 7.63 -0.10
CA LEU A 59 15.87 7.73 -1.00
C LEU A 59 17.19 7.42 -0.31
N TRP A 60 17.32 7.85 0.95
CA TRP A 60 18.48 7.54 1.80
C TRP A 60 18.81 6.05 1.86
N TRP A 61 17.78 5.19 1.94
CA TRP A 61 17.94 3.73 2.01
C TRP A 61 18.22 3.08 0.65
N LYS A 62 18.01 3.82 -0.45
CA LYS A 62 18.16 3.32 -1.83
C LYS A 62 19.32 3.98 -2.58
N ILE A 63 20.21 4.67 -1.88
CA ILE A 63 21.34 5.39 -2.51
C ILE A 63 22.25 4.49 -3.34
N HIS A 64 22.42 3.23 -2.94
CA HIS A 64 23.25 2.27 -3.65
C HIS A 64 22.62 1.72 -4.93
N GLU A 65 21.30 1.90 -5.11
CA GLU A 65 20.56 1.38 -6.26
C GLU A 65 20.54 2.36 -7.44
N ALA A 66 21.00 3.61 -7.25
CA ALA A 66 20.90 4.69 -8.23
C ALA A 66 19.54 4.72 -8.93
N PRO A 67 18.43 4.94 -8.19
CA PRO A 67 17.08 4.78 -8.71
C PRO A 67 16.82 5.75 -9.87
N LYS A 68 16.96 5.24 -11.10
CA LYS A 68 16.63 5.94 -12.34
C LYS A 68 15.27 5.48 -12.82
N GLN A 69 14.44 6.42 -13.24
CA GLN A 69 13.14 6.14 -13.84
C GLN A 69 13.13 6.60 -15.28
N GLU A 70 12.47 5.81 -16.15
CA GLU A 70 12.34 6.07 -17.56
C GLU A 70 10.86 6.10 -17.96
N TRP A 71 10.47 7.11 -18.74
CA TRP A 71 9.17 7.22 -19.38
C TRP A 71 9.33 7.24 -20.90
N ARG A 72 8.53 6.42 -21.60
CA ARG A 72 8.44 6.42 -23.06
C ARG A 72 7.05 6.86 -23.51
N ASN A 73 6.99 7.89 -24.34
CA ASN A 73 5.71 8.32 -24.92
C ASN A 73 5.36 7.47 -26.16
N SER A 74 4.17 7.71 -26.72
CA SER A 74 3.72 7.04 -27.95
C SER A 74 4.57 7.35 -29.18
N SER A 75 5.38 8.42 -29.17
CA SER A 75 6.31 8.74 -30.26
C SER A 75 7.69 8.09 -30.09
N GLY A 76 7.88 7.26 -29.06
CA GLY A 76 9.17 6.61 -28.76
C GLY A 76 10.20 7.53 -28.09
N LYS A 77 9.85 8.78 -27.75
CA LYS A 77 10.74 9.70 -27.03
C LYS A 77 10.92 9.21 -25.61
N VAL A 78 12.17 9.13 -25.17
CA VAL A 78 12.56 8.65 -23.85
C VAL A 78 12.91 9.84 -22.95
N ILE A 79 12.27 9.93 -21.78
CA ILE A 79 12.65 10.86 -20.72
C ILE A 79 13.16 10.03 -19.55
N THR A 80 14.34 10.33 -19.06
CA THR A 80 14.90 9.71 -17.86
C THR A 80 14.99 10.71 -16.72
N PHE A 81 14.84 10.24 -15.48
CA PHE A 81 15.07 11.02 -14.28
C PHE A 81 15.89 10.24 -13.28
N ASP A 82 16.96 10.86 -12.80
CA ASP A 82 17.76 10.32 -11.71
C ASP A 82 17.22 10.85 -10.38
N HIS A 83 16.67 9.94 -9.56
CA HIS A 83 16.10 10.34 -8.27
C HIS A 83 17.16 10.75 -7.24
N LEU A 84 18.46 10.56 -7.47
CA LEU A 84 19.51 11.04 -6.56
C LEU A 84 19.96 12.46 -6.90
N THR A 85 20.09 12.78 -8.20
CA THR A 85 20.64 14.07 -8.65
C THR A 85 19.57 15.07 -9.10
N GLY A 86 18.37 14.56 -9.39
CA GLY A 86 17.29 15.29 -10.04
C GLY A 86 17.57 15.61 -11.51
N GLU A 87 18.60 15.01 -12.12
CA GLU A 87 18.93 15.24 -13.52
C GLU A 87 17.86 14.62 -14.44
N ILE A 88 17.44 15.40 -15.44
CA ILE A 88 16.48 14.98 -16.47
C ILE A 88 17.28 14.70 -17.74
N GLY A 89 17.22 13.47 -18.23
CA GLY A 89 17.79 13.07 -19.52
C GLY A 89 16.73 13.01 -20.61
N PHE A 90 17.14 13.33 -21.84
CA PHE A 90 16.33 13.15 -23.04
C PHE A 90 17.07 12.22 -23.99
N GLY A 91 16.53 11.04 -24.22
CA GLY A 91 17.08 10.07 -25.16
C GLY A 91 16.36 10.16 -26.50
N ASP A 92 17.13 10.37 -27.58
CA ASP A 92 16.67 10.16 -28.95
C ASP A 92 17.05 8.74 -29.39
N ASP A 93 16.13 7.78 -29.20
CA ASP A 93 16.32 6.43 -29.72
C ASP A 93 16.04 6.41 -31.23
N ARG A 94 17.10 6.58 -32.04
CA ARG A 94 17.22 5.84 -33.30
C ARG A 94 18.09 4.61 -33.03
N PRO A 95 17.66 3.39 -33.40
CA PRO A 95 18.48 2.21 -33.20
C PRO A 95 19.66 2.23 -34.18
N ALA A 96 20.87 2.46 -33.69
CA ALA A 96 22.10 2.26 -34.44
C ALA A 96 22.55 0.78 -34.31
N GLY A 97 22.43 0.03 -35.40
CA GLY A 97 23.09 -1.26 -35.54
C GLY A 97 24.62 -1.12 -35.61
N SER A 98 25.29 -2.12 -35.06
CA SER A 98 26.68 -2.61 -35.32
C SER A 98 27.64 -1.70 -36.11
N TYR A 99 28.81 -1.35 -35.53
CA TYR A 99 30.12 -1.98 -35.80
C TYR A 99 31.27 -1.18 -35.13
N ALA A 100 32.28 -1.94 -34.68
CA ALA A 100 33.69 -1.67 -34.32
C ALA A 100 34.25 -0.22 -34.21
N ALA A 101 35.06 0.01 -33.15
CA ALA A 101 36.08 1.07 -33.05
C ALA A 101 37.29 0.78 -33.99
N PRO A 102 38.27 1.68 -34.29
CA PRO A 102 38.65 3.02 -33.74
C PRO A 102 39.05 4.03 -34.90
N PRO A 103 39.92 5.07 -34.80
CA PRO A 103 40.60 5.76 -33.68
C PRO A 103 40.50 7.32 -33.67
N GLU A 104 41.17 7.93 -32.68
CA GLU A 104 41.37 9.36 -32.38
C GLU A 104 41.68 10.27 -33.59
N ALA A 105 41.07 11.47 -33.63
CA ALA A 105 41.74 12.73 -33.98
C ALA A 105 40.83 13.98 -33.82
N SER A 106 41.34 14.94 -33.04
CA SER A 106 41.40 16.40 -33.28
C SER A 106 40.16 17.31 -33.09
N PRO A 107 40.35 18.56 -32.62
CA PRO A 107 39.29 19.43 -32.10
C PRO A 107 38.75 20.39 -33.15
N TYR A 108 37.45 20.71 -33.05
CA TYR A 108 36.76 21.71 -33.88
C TYR A 108 35.71 22.45 -33.04
N PRO A 109 35.24 23.62 -33.50
CA PRO A 109 35.59 24.90 -32.92
C PRO A 109 34.47 25.50 -32.05
N SER A 110 34.86 26.49 -31.27
CA SER A 110 33.97 27.36 -30.50
C SER A 110 32.87 27.97 -31.38
N TYR A 111 31.61 27.71 -31.00
CA TYR A 111 30.44 28.40 -31.55
C TYR A 111 30.29 29.80 -30.93
N PRO A 112 29.72 30.76 -31.68
CA PRO A 112 29.59 32.15 -31.24
C PRO A 112 28.48 32.31 -30.20
N SER A 113 28.75 33.19 -29.24
CA SER A 113 27.83 33.67 -28.22
C SER A 113 26.58 34.30 -28.85
N TYR A 114 25.41 33.83 -28.44
CA TYR A 114 24.13 34.47 -28.79
C TYR A 114 23.96 35.79 -28.02
N PRO A 115 23.29 36.80 -28.61
CA PRO A 115 23.02 38.06 -27.94
C PRO A 115 21.97 37.89 -26.84
N SER A 116 22.20 38.57 -25.72
CA SER A 116 21.29 38.74 -24.61
C SER A 116 19.98 39.39 -25.07
N TYR A 117 18.85 38.76 -24.72
CA TYR A 117 17.53 39.35 -24.90
C TYR A 117 17.30 40.50 -23.92
N PRO A 118 16.66 41.61 -24.35
CA PRO A 118 16.30 42.70 -23.45
C PRO A 118 15.16 42.27 -22.52
N SER A 119 15.32 42.62 -21.25
CA SER A 119 14.32 42.54 -20.19
C SER A 119 13.04 43.31 -20.56
N TYR A 120 11.90 42.61 -20.58
CA TYR A 120 10.58 43.24 -20.70
C TYR A 120 10.17 43.86 -19.36
N PRO A 121 9.60 45.09 -19.35
CA PRO A 121 9.03 45.68 -18.15
C PRO A 121 7.68 45.05 -17.80
N SER A 122 7.43 44.97 -16.49
CA SER A 122 6.18 44.55 -15.86
C SER A 122 4.97 45.24 -16.49
N ALA A 123 4.06 44.44 -17.06
CA ALA A 123 2.79 44.93 -17.57
C ALA A 123 1.80 45.07 -16.41
N GLU A 124 1.36 46.31 -16.17
CA GLU A 124 0.22 46.65 -15.35
C GLU A 124 -1.06 45.97 -15.85
N VAL A 125 -1.91 45.62 -14.90
CA VAL A 125 -3.21 44.96 -15.10
C VAL A 125 -4.14 45.92 -15.85
N ALA A 126 -4.32 45.69 -17.16
CA ALA A 126 -5.37 46.34 -17.94
C ALA A 126 -6.68 45.55 -17.79
N GLU A 127 -7.72 46.23 -17.31
CA GLU A 127 -9.10 45.75 -17.30
C GLU A 127 -9.53 45.33 -18.71
N VAL A 128 -9.90 44.05 -18.86
CA VAL A 128 -10.50 43.53 -20.08
C VAL A 128 -11.97 43.98 -20.12
N ALA A 129 -12.25 44.97 -20.97
CA ALA A 129 -13.61 45.39 -21.29
C ALA A 129 -14.41 44.22 -21.89
N PRO A 130 -15.70 44.04 -21.50
CA PRO A 130 -16.51 42.95 -22.00
C PRO A 130 -16.84 43.15 -23.50
N LEU A 131 -16.63 42.09 -24.28
CA LEU A 131 -17.10 41.97 -25.66
C LEU A 131 -18.63 42.16 -25.71
N ALA A 132 -19.06 43.28 -26.29
CA ALA A 132 -20.46 43.57 -26.56
C ALA A 132 -21.05 42.52 -27.50
N LEU A 133 -22.06 41.80 -27.01
CA LEU A 133 -22.94 40.97 -27.84
C LEU A 133 -23.70 41.85 -28.84
N PRO A 134 -24.00 41.37 -30.06
CA PRO A 134 -24.75 42.13 -31.04
C PRO A 134 -26.14 42.48 -30.47
N GLU A 135 -26.38 43.78 -30.33
CA GLU A 135 -27.67 44.34 -29.95
C GLU A 135 -28.75 44.02 -31.01
N ARG A 136 -29.93 43.68 -30.50
CA ARG A 136 -31.24 43.69 -31.16
C ARG A 136 -31.45 42.66 -32.28
N VAL A 137 -32.11 41.57 -31.89
CA VAL A 137 -33.07 40.89 -32.76
C VAL A 137 -34.13 41.92 -33.15
N PRO A 138 -34.44 42.13 -34.44
CA PRO A 138 -35.43 43.12 -34.85
C PRO A 138 -36.78 42.79 -34.23
N GLU A 139 -37.38 43.79 -33.56
CA GLU A 139 -38.78 43.76 -33.17
C GLU A 139 -39.63 43.31 -34.36
N ARG A 140 -40.62 42.44 -34.08
CA ARG A 140 -41.65 42.05 -35.05
C ARG A 140 -42.29 43.31 -35.62
N VAL A 141 -41.81 43.72 -36.79
CA VAL A 141 -42.57 44.60 -37.67
C VAL A 141 -43.73 43.73 -38.15
N SER A 142 -44.89 43.90 -37.52
CA SER A 142 -46.17 43.41 -38.01
C SER A 142 -46.37 44.02 -39.39
N ALA A 143 -45.94 43.28 -40.42
CA ALA A 143 -46.28 43.63 -41.80
C ALA A 143 -47.81 43.74 -41.87
N PRO A 144 -48.35 44.74 -42.59
CA PRO A 144 -49.79 44.87 -42.75
C PRO A 144 -50.34 43.54 -43.26
N PHE A 145 -51.34 43.05 -42.55
CA PHE A 145 -52.12 41.87 -42.88
C PHE A 145 -52.83 42.17 -44.21
N LEU A 146 -52.11 42.01 -45.32
CA LEU A 146 -52.70 41.90 -46.63
C LEU A 146 -53.70 40.75 -46.51
N GLU A 147 -54.97 41.08 -46.72
CA GLU A 147 -56.07 40.13 -46.83
C GLU A 147 -55.55 38.92 -47.60
N ARG A 148 -55.37 37.79 -46.90
CA ARG A 148 -55.15 36.52 -47.56
C ARG A 148 -56.40 36.31 -48.39
N GLU A 149 -56.30 36.50 -49.71
CA GLU A 149 -57.18 35.81 -50.65
C GLU A 149 -57.27 34.38 -50.14
N GLU A 150 -58.49 33.95 -49.83
CA GLU A 150 -58.77 32.71 -49.14
C GLU A 150 -57.93 31.57 -49.70
N ASP A 151 -57.36 30.79 -48.77
CA ASP A 151 -56.47 29.64 -48.93
C ASP A 151 -57.03 28.55 -49.87
N LEU A 152 -57.18 28.88 -51.16
CA LEU A 152 -57.41 27.90 -52.21
C LEU A 152 -56.06 27.29 -52.52
N ARG A 153 -55.70 26.29 -51.71
CA ARG A 153 -54.65 25.33 -52.09
C ARG A 153 -54.88 24.99 -53.57
N PRO A 154 -53.90 25.23 -54.46
CA PRO A 154 -54.11 25.04 -55.88
C PRO A 154 -54.68 23.65 -56.14
N SER A 155 -55.71 23.56 -56.99
CA SER A 155 -56.28 22.27 -57.38
C SER A 155 -55.17 21.35 -57.90
N LYS A 156 -55.36 20.03 -57.82
CA LYS A 156 -54.37 19.07 -58.32
C LYS A 156 -53.94 19.42 -59.75
N GLN A 157 -54.90 19.70 -60.64
CA GLN A 157 -54.63 20.12 -62.01
C GLN A 157 -53.73 21.36 -62.09
N ARG A 158 -53.94 22.37 -61.22
CA ARG A 158 -53.09 23.55 -61.17
C ARG A 158 -51.68 23.25 -60.63
N LEU A 159 -51.53 22.28 -59.73
CA LEU A 159 -50.22 21.82 -59.27
C LEU A 159 -49.45 21.08 -60.38
N ASP A 160 -50.16 20.33 -61.23
CA ASP A 160 -49.62 19.65 -62.42
C ASP A 160 -49.07 20.66 -63.43
N GLU A 161 -49.85 21.71 -63.75
CA GLU A 161 -49.40 22.81 -64.62
C GLU A 161 -48.17 23.54 -64.07
N LEU A 162 -48.15 23.85 -62.77
CA LEU A 162 -47.03 24.55 -62.15
C LEU A 162 -45.74 23.72 -62.20
N TRP A 163 -45.85 22.40 -62.05
CA TRP A 163 -44.70 21.51 -62.14
C TRP A 163 -44.09 21.47 -63.53
N GLU A 164 -44.92 21.39 -64.58
CA GLU A 164 -44.46 21.48 -65.97
C GLU A 164 -43.75 22.82 -66.23
N GLN A 165 -44.18 23.89 -65.56
CA GLN A 165 -43.53 25.22 -65.60
C GLN A 165 -42.27 25.34 -64.72
N GLY A 166 -41.81 24.26 -64.08
CA GLY A 166 -40.66 24.31 -63.16
C GLY A 166 -40.93 25.11 -61.89
N LYS A 167 -42.19 25.18 -61.42
CA LYS A 167 -42.61 25.88 -60.20
C LYS A 167 -43.28 24.91 -59.22
N LEU A 168 -43.22 25.23 -57.93
CA LEU A 168 -43.80 24.45 -56.83
C LEU A 168 -44.55 25.38 -55.86
N TYR A 169 -45.64 24.88 -55.28
CA TYR A 169 -46.38 25.55 -54.21
C TYR A 169 -45.77 25.23 -52.84
N CYS A 170 -45.57 26.24 -52.00
CA CYS A 170 -45.12 26.09 -50.62
C CYS A 170 -46.31 26.12 -49.66
N ASP A 171 -46.59 25.01 -48.97
CA ASP A 171 -47.72 24.91 -48.03
C ASP A 171 -47.54 25.77 -46.77
N ALA A 172 -46.31 26.21 -46.45
CA ALA A 172 -46.05 27.03 -45.27
C ALA A 172 -46.33 28.53 -45.48
N CYS A 173 -45.96 29.08 -46.64
CA CYS A 173 -46.17 30.51 -46.93
C CYS A 173 -47.29 30.78 -47.95
N GLY A 174 -47.88 29.74 -48.52
CA GLY A 174 -48.94 29.84 -49.53
C GLY A 174 -48.47 30.36 -50.89
N ARG A 175 -47.15 30.47 -51.14
CA ARG A 175 -46.62 31.07 -52.38
C ARG A 175 -46.15 30.01 -53.36
N ILE A 176 -46.42 30.25 -54.65
CA ILE A 176 -45.83 29.52 -55.78
C ILE A 176 -44.42 30.08 -56.03
N ARG A 177 -43.40 29.23 -56.05
CA ARG A 177 -42.00 29.62 -56.22
C ARG A 177 -41.29 28.70 -57.24
N PRO A 178 -40.16 29.11 -57.83
CA PRO A 178 -39.36 28.25 -58.70
C PRO A 178 -38.92 26.96 -58.00
N ARG A 179 -38.76 25.86 -58.75
CA ARG A 179 -38.40 24.54 -58.22
C ARG A 179 -37.07 24.55 -57.45
N GLU A 180 -36.15 25.43 -57.82
CA GLU A 180 -34.80 25.57 -57.26
C GLU A 180 -34.81 26.06 -55.82
N VAL A 181 -35.86 26.77 -55.39
CA VAL A 181 -35.96 27.27 -54.00
C VAL A 181 -36.55 26.25 -53.02
N PHE A 182 -36.63 24.98 -53.43
CA PHE A 182 -37.01 23.84 -52.59
C PHE A 182 -35.85 22.86 -52.51
N HIS A 183 -35.67 22.17 -51.38
CA HIS A 183 -34.61 21.17 -51.27
C HIS A 183 -34.86 20.02 -52.26
N LYS A 184 -33.79 19.43 -52.82
CA LYS A 184 -33.87 18.34 -53.82
C LYS A 184 -34.86 17.21 -53.46
N PRO A 185 -34.98 16.74 -52.20
CA PRO A 185 -35.99 15.74 -51.84
C PRO A 185 -37.44 16.19 -52.06
N GLN A 186 -37.73 17.49 -51.87
CA GLN A 186 -39.06 18.09 -52.05
C GLN A 186 -39.43 18.34 -53.51
N GLN A 187 -38.44 18.33 -54.40
CA GLN A 187 -38.60 18.50 -55.85
C GLN A 187 -39.04 17.20 -56.55
N LYS A 188 -39.75 16.29 -55.86
CA LYS A 188 -40.37 15.08 -56.42
C LYS A 188 -41.86 15.33 -56.64
N TRP A 189 -42.40 14.78 -57.72
CA TRP A 189 -43.77 15.04 -58.17
C TRP A 189 -44.84 14.64 -57.15
N SER A 190 -44.61 13.53 -56.43
CA SER A 190 -45.61 12.88 -55.58
C SER A 190 -45.69 13.37 -54.13
N LEU A 191 -44.99 14.44 -53.74
CA LEU A 191 -44.99 14.88 -52.35
C LEU A 191 -46.23 15.69 -51.99
N ALA A 192 -46.98 15.19 -51.00
CA ALA A 192 -48.22 15.78 -50.51
C ALA A 192 -48.03 17.11 -49.77
N THR A 193 -46.84 17.40 -49.24
CA THR A 193 -46.51 18.67 -48.59
C THR A 193 -45.10 19.14 -48.93
N ARG A 194 -44.93 20.41 -49.30
CA ARG A 194 -43.67 21.04 -49.67
C ARG A 194 -43.52 22.37 -48.92
N ARG A 195 -42.30 22.66 -48.46
CA ARG A 195 -41.93 23.96 -47.89
C ARG A 195 -40.73 24.49 -48.67
N CYS A 196 -40.74 25.75 -49.09
CA CYS A 196 -39.54 26.34 -49.69
C CYS A 196 -38.39 26.36 -48.66
N ILE A 197 -37.16 26.49 -49.13
CA ILE A 197 -35.94 26.52 -48.30
C ILE A 197 -36.09 27.57 -47.19
N GLU A 198 -36.48 28.81 -47.52
CA GLU A 198 -36.71 29.87 -46.52
C GLU A 198 -37.71 29.49 -45.42
N CYS A 199 -38.83 28.83 -45.77
CA CYS A 199 -39.82 28.42 -44.79
C CYS A 199 -39.36 27.21 -43.97
N THR A 200 -38.54 26.35 -44.57
CA THR A 200 -37.91 25.21 -43.88
C THR A 200 -36.86 25.71 -42.90
N GLU A 201 -36.00 26.63 -43.32
CA GLU A 201 -34.99 27.28 -42.49
C GLU A 201 -35.62 28.09 -41.35
N ARG A 202 -36.69 28.84 -41.62
CA ARG A 202 -37.43 29.56 -40.57
C ARG A 202 -38.05 28.60 -39.55
N ALA A 203 -38.70 27.53 -40.00
CA ALA A 203 -39.27 26.53 -39.10
C ALA A 203 -38.18 25.80 -38.29
N ASN A 204 -37.03 25.50 -38.92
CA ASN A 204 -35.88 24.90 -38.24
C ASN A 204 -35.29 25.87 -37.21
N TYR A 205 -35.16 27.15 -37.54
CA TYR A 205 -34.72 28.20 -36.64
C TYR A 205 -35.65 28.33 -35.44
N GLU A 206 -36.96 28.46 -35.66
CA GLU A 206 -37.96 28.53 -34.59
C GLU A 206 -37.96 27.27 -33.71
N SER A 207 -37.83 26.08 -34.31
CA SER A 207 -37.73 24.80 -33.58
C SER A 207 -36.41 24.61 -32.83
N SER A 208 -35.40 25.41 -33.13
CA SER A 208 -34.11 25.39 -32.45
C SER A 208 -34.18 26.08 -31.10
N PHE A 209 -35.27 26.76 -30.77
CA PHE A 209 -35.45 27.39 -29.46
C PHE A 209 -36.38 26.57 -28.55
N LEU A 210 -36.09 26.59 -27.26
CA LEU A 210 -36.95 26.10 -26.20
C LEU A 210 -37.09 27.19 -25.14
N GLN A 211 -38.27 27.29 -24.53
CA GLN A 211 -38.49 28.21 -23.42
C GLN A 211 -38.13 27.53 -22.09
N CYS A 212 -37.20 28.10 -21.34
CA CYS A 212 -36.85 27.57 -20.02
C CYS A 212 -38.02 27.77 -19.03
N ALA A 213 -38.49 26.69 -18.41
CA ALA A 213 -39.59 26.74 -17.45
C ALA A 213 -39.29 27.62 -16.22
N ARG A 214 -38.00 27.71 -15.82
CA ARG A 214 -37.54 28.50 -14.67
C ARG A 214 -37.38 29.98 -14.99
N CYS A 215 -36.46 30.34 -15.88
CA CYS A 215 -36.14 31.75 -16.17
C CYS A 215 -37.00 32.38 -17.27
N ARG A 216 -37.90 31.61 -17.90
CA ARG A 216 -38.84 32.03 -18.96
C ARG A 216 -38.19 32.56 -20.25
N LYS A 217 -36.86 32.53 -20.37
CA LYS A 217 -36.11 32.92 -21.58
C LYS A 217 -36.24 31.86 -22.68
N SER A 218 -36.40 32.31 -23.92
CA SER A 218 -36.30 31.47 -25.13
C SER A 218 -34.84 31.32 -25.51
N LEU A 219 -34.32 30.10 -25.42
CA LEU A 219 -32.89 29.79 -25.51
C LEU A 219 -32.68 28.69 -26.56
N LEU A 220 -31.47 28.58 -27.11
CA LEU A 220 -31.18 27.54 -28.11
C LEU A 220 -31.25 26.15 -27.45
N ARG A 221 -31.75 25.14 -28.18
CA ARG A 221 -31.85 23.73 -27.74
C ARG A 221 -30.53 23.18 -27.19
N GLU A 222 -29.41 23.68 -27.69
CA GLU A 222 -28.05 23.31 -27.28
C GLU A 222 -27.75 23.69 -25.82
N GLU A 223 -28.31 24.81 -25.35
CA GLU A 223 -28.22 25.31 -23.97
C GLU A 223 -29.04 24.48 -22.97
N PHE A 224 -29.75 23.47 -23.46
CA PHE A 224 -30.44 22.46 -22.65
C PHE A 224 -29.68 21.12 -22.73
N ALA A 225 -29.64 20.40 -21.62
CA ALA A 225 -29.12 19.02 -21.58
C ALA A 225 -30.03 18.11 -22.43
N LYS A 226 -29.44 17.14 -23.15
CA LYS A 226 -30.19 16.26 -24.07
C LYS A 226 -31.38 15.56 -23.39
N SER A 227 -31.22 15.13 -22.13
CA SER A 227 -32.27 14.46 -21.34
C SER A 227 -33.46 15.35 -20.98
N VAL A 228 -33.31 16.67 -21.02
CA VAL A 228 -34.34 17.63 -20.57
C VAL A 228 -35.08 18.24 -21.77
N ARG A 229 -34.56 18.09 -23.00
CA ARG A 229 -35.14 18.69 -24.22
C ARG A 229 -36.53 18.15 -24.58
N SER A 230 -36.86 16.94 -24.14
CA SER A 230 -38.16 16.29 -24.36
C SER A 230 -39.09 16.37 -23.15
N SER A 231 -38.68 17.07 -22.08
CA SER A 231 -39.53 17.31 -20.91
C SER A 231 -40.63 18.31 -21.28
N ASN A 232 -41.81 18.17 -20.67
CA ASN A 232 -42.89 19.16 -20.75
C ASN A 232 -42.48 20.49 -20.10
N GLU A 233 -41.51 20.46 -19.20
CA GLU A 233 -40.94 21.63 -18.52
C GLU A 233 -39.42 21.61 -18.67
N PRO A 234 -38.87 22.05 -19.82
CA PRO A 234 -37.44 22.04 -20.04
C PRO A 234 -36.76 23.16 -19.24
N ILE A 235 -35.70 22.82 -18.50
CA ILE A 235 -34.89 23.78 -17.72
C ILE A 235 -33.52 23.92 -18.40
N CYS A 236 -33.08 25.15 -18.66
CA CYS A 236 -31.78 25.40 -19.30
C CYS A 236 -30.62 25.00 -18.38
N ARG A 237 -29.43 24.74 -18.94
CA ARG A 237 -28.27 24.27 -18.16
C ARG A 237 -27.89 25.23 -17.04
N ALA A 238 -27.92 26.54 -17.27
CA ALA A 238 -27.60 27.53 -16.24
C ALA A 238 -28.57 27.43 -15.05
N CYS A 239 -29.87 27.47 -15.31
CA CYS A 239 -30.90 27.31 -14.27
C CYS A 239 -30.87 25.94 -13.59
N LYS A 240 -30.46 24.89 -14.31
CA LYS A 240 -30.29 23.56 -13.75
C LYS A 240 -29.10 23.51 -12.79
N VAL A 241 -27.97 24.10 -13.16
CA VAL A 241 -26.80 24.20 -12.27
C VAL A 241 -27.16 24.95 -10.99
N GLU A 242 -27.91 26.05 -11.08
CA GLU A 242 -28.41 26.77 -9.89
C GLU A 242 -29.32 25.90 -9.02
N LEU A 243 -30.24 25.14 -9.62
CA LEU A 243 -31.13 24.20 -8.92
C LEU A 243 -30.35 23.06 -8.26
N ASP A 244 -29.36 22.53 -8.95
CA ASP A 244 -28.49 21.47 -8.45
C ASP A 244 -27.63 22.00 -7.29
N ILE A 245 -27.14 23.25 -7.36
CA ILE A 245 -26.44 23.92 -6.25
C ILE A 245 -27.38 24.12 -5.06
N GLU A 246 -28.59 24.64 -5.26
CA GLU A 246 -29.56 24.84 -4.18
C GLU A 246 -30.01 23.53 -3.53
N SER A 247 -30.29 22.49 -4.32
CA SER A 247 -30.67 21.17 -3.83
C SER A 247 -29.51 20.37 -3.23
N SER A 248 -28.25 20.72 -3.55
CA SER A 248 -27.06 20.13 -2.96
C SER A 248 -26.68 20.71 -1.60
N LYS A 249 -27.38 21.76 -1.15
CA LYS A 249 -27.17 22.34 0.19
C LYS A 249 -27.85 21.50 1.25
N LEU A 250 -27.12 21.24 2.33
CA LEU A 250 -27.58 20.50 3.49
C LEU A 250 -27.31 21.29 4.75
N ILE A 251 -28.22 21.19 5.72
CA ILE A 251 -28.09 21.88 7.01
C ILE A 251 -27.32 20.96 7.97
N CYS A 252 -26.15 21.41 8.43
CA CYS A 252 -25.40 20.69 9.45
C CYS A 252 -26.17 20.70 10.78
N ARG A 253 -26.45 19.53 11.37
CA ARG A 253 -27.19 19.43 12.65
C ARG A 253 -26.43 19.97 13.87
N ILE A 254 -25.14 20.29 13.74
CA ILE A 254 -24.31 20.78 14.85
C ILE A 254 -24.17 22.31 14.81
N CYS A 255 -23.80 22.88 13.65
CA CYS A 255 -23.61 24.33 13.52
C CYS A 255 -24.79 25.05 12.84
N GLU A 256 -25.80 24.31 12.39
CA GLU A 256 -27.01 24.82 11.71
C GLU A 256 -26.74 25.59 10.40
N GLN A 257 -25.51 25.56 9.89
CA GLN A 257 -25.15 26.19 8.63
C GLN A 257 -25.62 25.35 7.44
N SER A 258 -26.19 26.03 6.44
CA SER A 258 -26.52 25.46 5.13
C SER A 258 -25.26 25.42 4.25
N LEU A 259 -24.66 24.24 4.13
CA LEU A 259 -23.38 24.00 3.46
C LEU A 259 -23.55 23.13 2.22
N ASN A 260 -22.59 23.14 1.31
CA ASN A 260 -22.65 22.27 0.13
C ASN A 260 -22.38 20.82 0.54
N ARG A 261 -22.92 19.85 -0.21
CA ARG A 261 -22.70 18.42 0.03
C ARG A 261 -21.21 18.02 0.08
N SER A 262 -20.34 18.77 -0.59
CA SER A 262 -18.88 18.61 -0.55
C SER A 262 -18.25 18.93 0.80
N ASP A 263 -18.91 19.74 1.63
CA ASP A 263 -18.43 20.15 2.95
C ASP A 263 -18.73 19.09 4.03
N PHE A 264 -19.32 17.96 3.63
CA PHE A 264 -19.61 16.79 4.45
C PHE A 264 -18.71 15.61 4.03
N ARG A 265 -18.37 14.70 4.96
CA ARG A 265 -17.50 13.53 4.65
C ARG A 265 -18.21 12.54 3.72
N LYS A 266 -17.46 11.72 2.96
CA LYS A 266 -18.03 10.73 2.02
C LYS A 266 -18.96 9.68 2.65
N LYS A 267 -18.87 9.44 3.97
CA LYS A 267 -19.73 8.53 4.75
C LYS A 267 -20.56 9.35 5.75
N VAL A 268 -21.57 10.06 5.27
CA VAL A 268 -22.48 10.85 6.11
C VAL A 268 -23.80 10.11 6.26
N GLU A 269 -24.25 9.95 7.50
CA GLU A 269 -25.64 9.62 7.81
C GLU A 269 -26.53 10.79 7.36
N TRP A 270 -27.26 10.59 6.27
CA TRP A 270 -28.05 11.67 5.66
C TRP A 270 -29.27 12.11 6.49
N ASP A 271 -29.68 11.30 7.47
CA ASP A 271 -30.77 11.64 8.40
C ASP A 271 -30.34 12.66 9.47
N ALA A 272 -29.04 12.74 9.75
CA ALA A 272 -28.44 13.67 10.71
C ALA A 272 -27.08 14.19 10.22
N PRO A 273 -27.05 14.95 9.11
CA PRO A 273 -25.80 15.29 8.44
C PRO A 273 -24.97 16.24 9.31
N LYS A 274 -23.69 15.92 9.48
CA LYS A 274 -22.71 16.70 10.24
C LYS A 274 -21.59 17.11 9.30
N CYS A 275 -21.30 18.40 9.20
CA CYS A 275 -20.24 18.88 8.32
C CYS A 275 -18.86 18.40 8.80
N ALA A 276 -17.90 18.35 7.87
CA ALA A 276 -16.56 17.86 8.14
C ALA A 276 -15.85 18.66 9.24
N ALA A 277 -16.08 19.98 9.31
CA ALA A 277 -15.51 20.85 10.33
C ALA A 277 -16.01 20.49 11.75
N CYS A 278 -17.34 20.33 11.92
CA CYS A 278 -17.91 19.95 13.22
C CYS A 278 -17.49 18.53 13.65
N LEU A 279 -17.39 17.58 12.70
CA LEU A 279 -16.87 16.24 12.99
C LEU A 279 -15.41 16.29 13.42
N CYS A 280 -14.56 17.04 12.69
CA CYS A 280 -13.16 17.22 13.02
C CYS A 280 -12.98 17.84 14.42
N GLN A 281 -13.81 18.84 14.77
CA GLN A 281 -13.77 19.45 16.09
C GLN A 281 -14.22 18.47 17.20
N LYS A 282 -15.23 17.64 16.93
CA LYS A 282 -15.67 16.59 17.87
C LYS A 282 -14.58 15.54 18.07
N GLU A 283 -13.95 15.07 16.99
CA GLU A 283 -12.84 14.12 17.02
C GLU A 283 -11.63 14.69 17.76
N LYS A 284 -11.28 15.96 17.50
CA LYS A 284 -10.22 16.67 18.21
C LYS A 284 -10.49 16.71 19.72
N LYS A 285 -11.70 17.09 20.13
CA LYS A 285 -12.09 17.12 21.56
C LYS A 285 -12.06 15.72 22.19
N ALA A 286 -12.54 14.70 21.49
CA ALA A 286 -12.49 13.31 21.96
C ALA A 286 -11.05 12.82 22.12
N TYR A 287 -10.16 13.18 21.20
CA TYR A 287 -8.74 12.85 21.27
C TYR A 287 -8.03 13.60 22.41
N GLU A 288 -8.29 14.89 22.60
CA GLU A 288 -7.78 15.68 23.73
C GLU A 288 -8.28 15.16 25.09
N GLN A 289 -9.51 14.65 25.15
CA GLN A 289 -10.04 13.98 26.34
C GLN A 289 -9.32 12.65 26.58
N PHE A 290 -9.18 11.80 25.55
CA PHE A 290 -8.44 10.54 25.65
C PHE A 290 -6.99 10.72 26.12
N LEU A 291 -6.31 11.76 25.63
CA LEU A 291 -4.95 12.09 26.08
C LEU A 291 -4.90 12.47 27.56
N ARG A 292 -5.84 13.31 28.03
CA ARG A 292 -5.94 13.68 29.45
C ARG A 292 -6.24 12.47 30.33
N GLU A 293 -7.19 11.61 29.94
CA GLU A 293 -7.50 10.37 30.67
C GLU A 293 -6.27 9.45 30.76
N ARG A 294 -5.45 9.38 29.71
CA ARG A 294 -4.18 8.64 29.72
C ARG A 294 -3.12 9.26 30.61
N GLU A 295 -2.99 10.58 30.62
CA GLU A 295 -2.06 11.30 31.50
C GLU A 295 -2.47 11.15 32.97
N GLU A 296 -3.75 11.28 33.28
CA GLU A 296 -4.30 11.06 34.62
C GLU A 296 -4.11 9.61 35.08
N GLU A 297 -4.36 8.62 34.21
CA GLU A 297 -4.11 7.22 34.54
C GLU A 297 -2.63 6.95 34.76
N ALA A 298 -1.74 7.50 33.94
CA ALA A 298 -0.30 7.38 34.13
C ALA A 298 0.17 8.06 35.43
N ALA A 299 -0.41 9.21 35.78
CA ALA A 299 -0.14 9.91 37.03
C ALA A 299 -0.63 9.11 38.24
N ARG A 300 -1.87 8.57 38.20
CA ARG A 300 -2.39 7.67 39.24
C ARG A 300 -1.52 6.43 39.39
N GLN A 301 -1.09 5.82 38.28
CA GLN A 301 -0.16 4.69 38.32
C GLN A 301 1.19 5.06 38.92
N ALA A 302 1.70 6.28 38.67
CA ALA A 302 2.93 6.77 39.27
C ALA A 302 2.78 7.04 40.77
N GLU A 303 1.69 7.68 41.19
CA GLU A 303 1.37 7.93 42.59
C GLU A 303 1.17 6.61 43.36
N LEU A 304 0.44 5.64 42.79
CA LEU A 304 0.29 4.31 43.37
C LEU A 304 1.63 3.56 43.50
N ARG A 305 2.60 3.84 42.62
CA ARG A 305 3.97 3.30 42.72
C ARG A 305 4.81 4.01 43.79
N GLU A 306 4.56 5.30 44.02
CA GLU A 306 5.24 6.07 45.06
C GLU A 306 4.67 5.78 46.46
N GLU A 307 3.36 5.54 46.57
CA GLU A 307 2.66 5.23 47.82
C GLU A 307 2.85 3.78 48.29
N MET A 308 2.89 2.82 47.36
CA MET A 308 3.18 1.44 47.74
C MET A 308 4.67 1.29 47.97
N ALA A 309 5.06 1.03 49.23
CA ALA A 309 6.42 0.62 49.55
C ALA A 309 6.83 -0.50 48.59
N GLU A 310 8.05 -0.43 48.06
CA GLU A 310 8.53 -1.35 47.03
C GLU A 310 8.32 -2.83 47.42
N GLU A 311 8.41 -3.13 48.72
CA GLU A 311 8.14 -4.43 49.35
C GLU A 311 6.68 -4.90 49.22
N GLN A 312 5.72 -3.99 49.27
CA GLN A 312 4.29 -4.28 49.14
C GLN A 312 3.85 -4.43 47.68
N LEU A 313 4.49 -3.70 46.76
CA LEU A 313 4.43 -3.96 45.31
C LEU A 313 4.94 -5.37 44.99
N ARG A 314 6.06 -5.75 45.61
CA ARG A 314 6.69 -7.09 45.45
C ARG A 314 5.77 -8.21 45.95
N GLU A 315 5.22 -8.11 47.16
CA GLU A 315 4.34 -9.14 47.71
C GLU A 315 3.04 -9.30 46.91
N ASN A 316 2.39 -8.18 46.53
CA ASN A 316 1.18 -8.23 45.71
C ASN A 316 1.43 -8.81 44.31
N PHE A 317 2.58 -8.50 43.72
CA PHE A 317 2.98 -9.06 42.42
C PHE A 317 3.24 -10.56 42.51
N GLN A 318 4.02 -10.99 43.51
CA GLN A 318 4.31 -12.40 43.76
C GLN A 318 3.03 -13.21 44.04
N GLN A 319 2.13 -12.70 44.89
CA GLN A 319 0.88 -13.36 45.22
C GLN A 319 -0.07 -13.46 44.02
N ARG A 320 -0.20 -12.41 43.20
CA ARG A 320 -1.03 -12.43 41.98
C ARG A 320 -0.51 -13.43 40.94
N ILE A 321 0.80 -13.62 40.85
CA ILE A 321 1.41 -14.65 39.99
C ILE A 321 1.11 -16.04 40.54
N LEU A 322 1.37 -16.31 41.82
CA LEU A 322 1.15 -17.61 42.45
C LEU A 322 -0.32 -18.04 42.39
N ASP A 323 -1.25 -17.14 42.70
CA ASP A 323 -2.69 -17.41 42.65
C ASP A 323 -3.16 -17.74 41.23
N ARG A 324 -2.62 -17.08 40.20
CA ARG A 324 -2.99 -17.33 38.80
C ARG A 324 -2.32 -18.56 38.19
N MET A 325 -1.08 -18.86 38.60
CA MET A 325 -0.37 -20.09 38.21
C MET A 325 -1.09 -21.36 38.67
N SER A 326 -1.77 -21.30 39.82
CA SER A 326 -2.51 -22.43 40.37
C SER A 326 -3.75 -22.86 39.55
N ARG A 327 -4.29 -21.98 38.68
CA ARG A 327 -5.65 -22.13 38.10
C ARG A 327 -5.72 -22.70 36.68
N VAL A 328 -4.62 -22.82 35.93
CA VAL A 328 -4.66 -23.21 34.52
C VAL A 328 -3.62 -24.27 34.19
N ARG A 329 -4.06 -25.51 34.04
CA ARG A 329 -3.28 -26.64 33.52
C ARG A 329 -3.74 -26.95 32.09
N LEU A 330 -2.90 -26.64 31.10
CA LEU A 330 -3.05 -27.16 29.74
C LEU A 330 -1.86 -28.08 29.44
N PRO A 331 -2.04 -29.42 29.54
CA PRO A 331 -0.94 -30.38 29.42
C PRO A 331 -0.15 -30.28 28.10
N ALA A 332 -0.83 -30.02 26.97
CA ALA A 332 -0.19 -29.90 25.66
C ALA A 332 0.66 -28.63 25.52
N TYR A 333 0.34 -27.56 26.26
CA TYR A 333 1.13 -26.34 26.27
C TYR A 333 2.42 -26.50 27.08
N GLN A 334 2.38 -27.29 28.17
CA GLN A 334 3.55 -27.53 29.02
C GLN A 334 4.68 -28.28 28.31
N ILE A 335 4.36 -29.33 27.54
CA ILE A 335 5.39 -30.13 26.84
C ILE A 335 6.20 -29.25 25.87
N PHE A 336 5.51 -28.43 25.07
CA PHE A 336 6.17 -27.54 24.11
C PHE A 336 6.92 -26.37 24.76
N GLN A 337 6.59 -25.99 26.00
CA GLN A 337 7.37 -25.02 26.77
C GLN A 337 8.68 -25.64 27.26
N GLU A 338 8.63 -26.87 27.78
CA GLU A 338 9.82 -27.57 28.29
C GLU A 338 10.83 -27.88 27.18
N GLU A 339 10.36 -28.28 25.99
CA GLU A 339 11.23 -28.47 24.83
C GLU A 339 11.94 -27.17 24.43
N ARG A 340 11.22 -26.05 24.38
CA ARG A 340 11.81 -24.74 24.04
C ARG A 340 12.84 -24.27 25.06
N LYS A 341 12.57 -24.44 26.35
CA LYS A 341 13.57 -24.17 27.40
C LYS A 341 14.83 -25.02 27.21
N SER A 342 14.65 -26.32 26.92
CA SER A 342 15.76 -27.22 26.64
C SER A 342 16.56 -26.77 25.40
N TRP A 343 15.88 -26.32 24.35
CA TRP A 343 16.51 -25.78 23.15
C TRP A 343 17.30 -24.51 23.41
N ALA A 344 16.71 -23.55 24.13
CA ALA A 344 17.37 -22.31 24.48
C ALA A 344 18.61 -22.54 25.35
N LYS A 345 18.50 -23.42 26.36
CA LYS A 345 19.64 -23.82 27.21
C LYS A 345 20.78 -24.40 26.38
N ARG A 346 20.49 -25.34 25.47
CA ARG A 346 21.51 -25.94 24.58
C ARG A 346 22.08 -24.93 23.59
N LEU A 347 21.24 -24.07 23.00
CA LEU A 347 21.70 -23.02 22.11
C LEU A 347 22.69 -22.10 22.83
N MET A 348 22.34 -21.67 24.05
CA MET A 348 23.20 -20.79 24.82
C MET A 348 24.51 -21.49 25.21
N GLN A 349 24.47 -22.76 25.62
CA GLN A 349 25.69 -23.55 25.85
C GLN A 349 26.57 -23.63 24.60
N ASN A 350 25.97 -23.88 23.43
CA ASN A 350 26.69 -23.90 22.16
C ASN A 350 27.32 -22.53 21.87
N ILE A 351 26.58 -21.43 22.04
CA ILE A 351 27.10 -20.08 21.81
C ILE A 351 28.22 -19.72 22.79
N LEU A 352 28.08 -20.03 24.08
CA LEU A 352 29.10 -19.77 25.10
C LEU A 352 30.38 -20.59 24.89
N SER A 353 30.30 -21.72 24.18
CA SER A 353 31.48 -22.51 23.80
C SER A 353 32.28 -21.91 22.63
N LEU A 354 31.77 -20.86 21.98
CA LEU A 354 32.44 -20.16 20.89
C LEU A 354 33.33 -19.05 21.47
N GLU A 355 34.61 -19.36 21.70
CA GLU A 355 35.58 -18.45 22.33
C GLU A 355 35.58 -17.06 21.67
N GLU A 356 35.56 -17.00 20.33
CA GLU A 356 35.56 -15.76 19.53
C GLU A 356 34.35 -14.84 19.78
N LEU A 357 33.18 -15.41 20.06
CA LEU A 357 31.97 -14.65 20.39
C LEU A 357 31.96 -14.24 21.87
N SER A 358 32.58 -15.03 22.73
CA SER A 358 32.56 -14.78 24.17
C SER A 358 33.28 -13.48 24.54
N ASP A 359 34.35 -13.11 23.83
CA ASP A 359 35.10 -11.89 24.12
C ASP A 359 34.40 -10.63 23.60
N GLN A 360 33.79 -10.69 22.41
CA GLN A 360 33.06 -9.56 21.80
C GLN A 360 31.80 -9.15 22.58
N TRP A 361 31.17 -10.10 23.27
CA TRP A 361 29.91 -9.87 23.99
C TRP A 361 30.11 -9.64 25.50
N ARG A 362 31.34 -9.83 26.00
CA ARG A 362 31.74 -9.48 27.36
C ARG A 362 32.18 -8.02 27.51
N THR A 363 32.46 -7.32 26.40
CA THR A 363 32.72 -5.88 26.38
C THR A 363 31.42 -5.09 26.33
N GLU A 364 31.45 -3.82 26.75
CA GLU A 364 30.28 -2.93 26.82
C GLU A 364 29.58 -2.87 25.45
N THR A 365 28.31 -3.26 25.41
CA THR A 365 27.48 -3.23 24.20
C THR A 365 27.17 -1.77 23.86
N PRO A 366 27.75 -1.20 22.80
CA PRO A 366 27.62 0.21 22.51
C PRO A 366 26.35 0.48 21.72
N SER A 367 25.42 1.26 22.27
CA SER A 367 24.39 1.87 21.42
C SER A 367 25.03 3.00 20.60
N ARG A 368 24.68 3.11 19.31
CA ARG A 368 25.25 4.08 18.37
C ARG A 368 25.39 5.51 18.92
N ASP A 369 24.38 6.00 19.61
CA ASP A 369 24.30 7.41 20.01
C ASP A 369 24.97 7.70 21.36
N HIS A 370 25.46 6.67 22.07
CA HIS A 370 25.93 6.79 23.45
C HIS A 370 27.20 5.98 23.78
N ALA A 371 27.83 5.38 22.78
CA ALA A 371 29.08 4.67 22.94
C ALA A 371 30.24 5.63 23.24
N SER A 372 31.14 5.21 24.12
CA SER A 372 32.42 5.89 24.36
C SER A 372 33.36 5.77 23.14
N ASP A 373 33.22 4.69 22.35
CA ASP A 373 33.88 4.45 21.08
C ASP A 373 32.86 4.41 19.92
N ARG A 374 33.00 5.35 18.98
CA ARG A 374 32.12 5.45 17.81
C ARG A 374 32.28 4.28 16.84
N GLU A 375 33.50 3.75 16.68
CA GLU A 375 33.74 2.63 15.75
C GLU A 375 33.06 1.35 16.27
N GLU A 376 33.15 1.11 17.58
CA GLU A 376 32.48 -0.02 18.23
C GLU A 376 30.95 0.10 18.10
N ALA A 377 30.41 1.31 18.27
CA ALA A 377 28.99 1.61 18.08
C ALA A 377 28.51 1.36 16.64
N GLU A 378 29.29 1.78 15.64
CA GLU A 378 28.98 1.56 14.23
C GLU A 378 29.08 0.06 13.87
N ARG A 379 30.03 -0.66 14.45
CA ARG A 379 30.14 -2.12 14.31
C ARG A 379 28.92 -2.82 14.91
N PHE A 380 28.53 -2.49 16.15
CA PHE A 380 27.36 -3.06 16.79
C PHE A 380 26.09 -2.79 15.97
N LYS A 381 25.90 -1.55 15.49
CA LYS A 381 24.74 -1.22 14.66
C LYS A 381 24.73 -2.00 13.34
N THR A 382 25.90 -2.20 12.72
CA THR A 382 26.01 -3.03 11.52
C THR A 382 25.57 -4.49 11.78
N LEU A 383 25.97 -5.04 12.94
CA LEU A 383 25.54 -6.38 13.35
C LEU A 383 24.04 -6.43 13.66
N GLU A 384 23.50 -5.41 14.36
CA GLU A 384 22.06 -5.25 14.62
C GLU A 384 21.27 -5.23 13.31
N ASP A 385 21.66 -4.40 12.34
CA ASP A 385 20.98 -4.28 11.04
C ASP A 385 21.11 -5.55 10.18
N LEU A 386 22.23 -6.27 10.31
CA LEU A 386 22.39 -7.59 9.68
C LEU A 386 21.47 -8.61 10.34
N GLY A 387 21.47 -8.67 11.67
CA GLY A 387 20.61 -9.56 12.45
C GLY A 387 19.13 -9.30 12.25
N ASP A 388 18.74 -8.03 12.14
CA ASP A 388 17.39 -7.61 11.78
C ASP A 388 16.97 -8.29 10.47
N ARG A 389 17.72 -8.05 9.39
CA ARG A 389 17.44 -8.64 8.07
C ARG A 389 17.39 -10.16 8.13
N LEU A 390 18.37 -10.78 8.79
CA LEU A 390 18.42 -12.24 8.96
C LEU A 390 17.19 -12.77 9.70
N PHE A 391 16.74 -12.08 10.74
CA PHE A 391 15.52 -12.47 11.45
C PHE A 391 14.30 -12.40 10.53
N LYS A 392 14.16 -11.35 9.70
CA LYS A 392 13.05 -11.27 8.73
C LYS A 392 13.04 -12.47 7.78
N ASP A 393 14.19 -12.75 7.17
CA ASP A 393 14.33 -13.81 6.17
C ASP A 393 14.13 -15.21 6.78
N LEU A 394 14.67 -15.43 7.98
CA LEU A 394 14.58 -16.71 8.67
C LEU A 394 13.21 -16.93 9.33
N ALA A 395 12.56 -15.89 9.86
CA ALA A 395 11.20 -15.98 10.39
C ALA A 395 10.18 -16.28 9.27
N TYR A 396 10.38 -15.66 8.10
CA TYR A 396 9.63 -15.98 6.89
C TYR A 396 9.81 -17.47 6.52
N SER A 397 11.06 -17.93 6.44
CA SER A 397 11.38 -19.32 6.10
C SER A 397 10.81 -20.31 7.11
N PHE A 398 10.88 -19.98 8.41
CA PHE A 398 10.26 -20.74 9.48
C PHE A 398 8.75 -20.89 9.26
N PHE A 399 8.06 -19.79 8.96
CA PHE A 399 6.62 -19.80 8.80
C PHE A 399 6.18 -20.61 7.58
N GLU A 400 6.87 -20.47 6.45
CA GLU A 400 6.65 -21.30 5.26
C GLU A 400 6.85 -22.79 5.56
N GLU A 401 7.96 -23.12 6.23
CA GLU A 401 8.37 -24.51 6.44
C GLU A 401 7.51 -25.25 7.47
N PHE A 402 7.22 -24.62 8.62
CA PHE A 402 6.62 -25.32 9.75
C PHE A 402 5.13 -25.02 9.93
N VAL A 403 4.67 -23.82 9.56
CA VAL A 403 3.27 -23.43 9.72
C VAL A 403 2.50 -23.70 8.44
N MET A 404 2.94 -23.13 7.32
CA MET A 404 2.30 -23.34 6.03
C MET A 404 2.60 -24.72 5.46
N GLN A 405 3.66 -25.37 5.96
CA GLN A 405 4.15 -26.67 5.50
C GLN A 405 4.32 -26.68 3.98
N GLU A 406 4.92 -25.63 3.42
CA GLU A 406 5.10 -25.49 1.98
C GLU A 406 5.87 -26.69 1.40
N GLU A 407 5.37 -27.24 0.31
CA GLU A 407 6.10 -28.23 -0.48
C GLU A 407 6.32 -27.69 -1.88
N GLU A 408 7.57 -27.79 -2.34
CA GLU A 408 7.97 -27.52 -3.72
C GLU A 408 8.22 -28.86 -4.44
N GLU A 409 7.46 -29.13 -5.50
CA GLU A 409 7.67 -30.29 -6.39
C GLU A 409 8.03 -29.80 -7.80
N ILE A 410 9.02 -30.41 -8.44
CA ILE A 410 9.29 -30.20 -9.87
C ILE A 410 8.51 -31.23 -10.67
N MET A 411 7.69 -30.78 -11.62
CA MET A 411 6.95 -31.66 -12.52
C MET A 411 6.67 -31.00 -13.86
N THR A 412 6.36 -31.77 -14.90
CA THR A 412 5.94 -31.19 -16.17
C THR A 412 4.52 -30.62 -16.07
N SER A 413 4.20 -29.62 -16.89
CA SER A 413 2.85 -29.05 -16.96
C SER A 413 1.80 -30.09 -17.34
N SER A 414 2.14 -31.09 -18.15
CA SER A 414 1.23 -32.22 -18.43
C SER A 414 1.03 -33.11 -17.21
N ALA A 415 2.08 -33.37 -16.42
CA ALA A 415 1.96 -34.12 -15.19
C ALA A 415 1.11 -33.38 -14.15
N LEU A 416 1.27 -32.06 -14.03
CA LEU A 416 0.44 -31.21 -13.20
C LEU A 416 -1.02 -31.25 -13.66
N ALA A 417 -1.29 -31.06 -14.96
CA ALA A 417 -2.64 -31.12 -15.52
C ALA A 417 -3.33 -32.47 -15.31
N ARG A 418 -2.60 -33.58 -15.40
CA ARG A 418 -3.14 -34.93 -15.15
C ARG A 418 -3.42 -35.22 -13.67
N ARG A 419 -2.59 -34.68 -12.77
CA ARG A 419 -2.64 -34.98 -11.33
C ARG A 419 -3.48 -33.98 -10.54
N ALA A 420 -3.66 -32.77 -11.06
CA ALA A 420 -4.38 -31.71 -10.35
C ALA A 420 -5.89 -31.83 -10.54
N GLU A 421 -6.62 -31.73 -9.44
CA GLU A 421 -8.07 -31.59 -9.43
C GLU A 421 -8.45 -30.11 -9.40
N CYS A 422 -9.42 -29.69 -10.22
CA CYS A 422 -9.94 -28.32 -10.18
C CYS A 422 -11.19 -28.26 -9.29
N ARG A 423 -11.18 -27.45 -8.23
CA ARG A 423 -12.36 -27.16 -7.41
C ARG A 423 -12.46 -25.66 -7.17
N HIS A 424 -13.61 -25.06 -7.48
CA HIS A 424 -13.90 -23.64 -7.21
C HIS A 424 -12.75 -22.68 -7.64
N HIS A 425 -12.24 -22.84 -8.87
CA HIS A 425 -11.13 -22.07 -9.46
C HIS A 425 -9.75 -22.28 -8.80
N SER A 426 -9.63 -23.21 -7.87
CA SER A 426 -8.37 -23.61 -7.23
C SER A 426 -7.93 -24.97 -7.76
N LEU A 427 -6.62 -25.18 -7.86
CA LEU A 427 -6.02 -26.45 -8.23
C LEU A 427 -5.59 -27.20 -6.97
N PHE A 428 -5.83 -28.49 -6.93
CA PHE A 428 -5.50 -29.36 -5.80
C PHE A 428 -4.65 -30.52 -6.27
N LEU A 429 -3.60 -30.86 -5.52
CA LEU A 429 -2.69 -31.95 -5.80
C LEU A 429 -2.53 -32.78 -4.52
N ARG A 430 -3.10 -33.99 -4.50
CA ARG A 430 -2.97 -34.93 -3.36
C ARG A 430 -3.39 -34.33 -2.00
N GLY A 431 -4.55 -33.66 -1.94
CA GLY A 431 -5.03 -33.01 -0.71
C GLY A 431 -4.30 -31.71 -0.34
N ARG A 432 -3.56 -31.13 -1.30
CA ARG A 432 -2.84 -29.87 -1.14
C ARG A 432 -3.30 -28.87 -2.19
N VAL A 433 -3.40 -27.60 -1.85
CA VAL A 433 -3.73 -26.52 -2.80
C VAL A 433 -2.47 -26.10 -3.53
N VAL A 434 -2.52 -26.06 -4.86
CA VAL A 434 -1.49 -25.45 -5.70
C VAL A 434 -1.65 -23.94 -5.63
N ALA A 435 -0.70 -23.27 -5.02
CA ALA A 435 -0.75 -21.83 -4.83
C ALA A 435 -0.13 -21.06 -5.98
N CYS A 436 1.07 -21.48 -6.39
CA CYS A 436 1.80 -20.85 -7.48
C CYS A 436 2.75 -21.84 -8.15
N ILE A 437 3.13 -21.48 -9.37
CA ILE A 437 4.07 -22.22 -10.21
C ILE A 437 5.17 -21.29 -10.70
N LYS A 438 6.31 -21.87 -11.07
CA LYS A 438 7.43 -21.19 -11.69
C LYS A 438 8.07 -22.09 -12.74
N ALA A 439 8.31 -21.60 -13.94
CA ALA A 439 8.98 -22.39 -14.98
C ALA A 439 10.44 -22.67 -14.60
N VAL A 440 10.89 -23.92 -14.81
CA VAL A 440 12.29 -24.32 -14.67
C VAL A 440 13.04 -23.84 -15.93
N GLY A 441 14.19 -23.18 -15.75
CA GLY A 441 14.99 -22.64 -16.87
C GLY A 441 14.69 -21.19 -17.28
N GLY A 442 13.76 -20.50 -16.61
CA GLY A 442 13.52 -19.06 -16.80
C GLY A 442 12.87 -18.70 -18.15
N ASN A 443 13.04 -17.44 -18.58
CA ASN A 443 12.30 -16.82 -19.70
C ASN A 443 12.49 -17.51 -21.06
N ALA A 444 13.57 -18.29 -21.24
CA ALA A 444 13.90 -18.92 -22.53
C ALA A 444 12.82 -19.93 -23.00
N VAL A 445 12.09 -20.55 -22.06
CA VAL A 445 11.05 -21.53 -22.37
C VAL A 445 9.73 -20.85 -22.79
N LEU A 446 9.44 -19.67 -22.24
CA LEU A 446 8.17 -18.95 -22.44
C LEU A 446 8.10 -18.21 -23.78
N ALA A 447 9.25 -17.89 -24.39
CA ALA A 447 9.33 -17.29 -25.72
C ALA A 447 8.74 -18.18 -26.83
N ARG A 448 8.50 -19.48 -26.57
CA ARG A 448 7.95 -20.44 -27.53
C ARG A 448 6.42 -20.58 -27.48
N ALA A 449 5.73 -19.84 -26.61
CA ALA A 449 4.28 -19.93 -26.42
C ALA A 449 3.55 -18.62 -26.77
N PRO A 450 3.43 -18.26 -28.06
CA PRO A 450 2.87 -16.97 -28.51
C PRO A 450 1.37 -16.78 -28.21
N LEU A 451 0.66 -17.84 -27.81
CA LEU A 451 -0.77 -17.80 -27.47
C LEU A 451 -1.06 -17.30 -26.04
N LEU A 452 -0.03 -17.18 -25.21
CA LEU A 452 -0.14 -16.55 -23.91
C LEU A 452 0.42 -15.14 -24.05
N ASP A 453 -0.46 -14.14 -24.19
CA ASP A 453 -0.15 -12.70 -24.08
C ASP A 453 0.26 -12.30 -22.63
N VAL A 454 0.83 -13.27 -21.92
CA VAL A 454 0.93 -13.33 -20.48
C VAL A 454 2.41 -13.25 -20.16
N LYS A 455 2.80 -12.10 -19.62
CA LYS A 455 4.11 -11.86 -19.03
C LYS A 455 4.35 -12.83 -17.88
N TYR A 456 4.74 -14.07 -18.19
CA TYR A 456 5.36 -14.96 -17.22
C TYR A 456 6.75 -14.40 -16.94
N HIS A 457 6.81 -13.45 -16.01
CA HIS A 457 8.08 -12.98 -15.46
C HIS A 457 8.78 -14.13 -14.73
N THR A 458 10.07 -13.98 -14.42
CA THR A 458 10.96 -14.95 -13.75
C THR A 458 10.54 -15.37 -12.32
N GLY A 459 9.36 -14.94 -11.86
CA GLY A 459 8.83 -15.13 -10.52
C GLY A 459 7.79 -16.24 -10.40
N TRP A 460 7.31 -16.43 -9.17
CA TRP A 460 6.19 -17.31 -8.87
C TRP A 460 4.88 -16.69 -9.35
N LYS A 461 4.04 -17.50 -10.00
CA LYS A 461 2.74 -17.05 -10.53
C LYS A 461 1.64 -18.00 -10.10
N GLN A 462 0.53 -17.45 -9.62
CA GLN A 462 -0.69 -18.23 -9.47
C GLN A 462 -1.22 -18.62 -10.84
N ILE A 463 -1.67 -19.87 -10.95
CA ILE A 463 -2.23 -20.41 -12.18
C ILE A 463 -3.72 -20.74 -11.97
N SER A 464 -4.55 -20.28 -12.90
CA SER A 464 -5.95 -20.70 -13.01
C SER A 464 -6.08 -22.04 -13.74
N ALA A 465 -7.20 -22.72 -13.56
CA ALA A 465 -7.47 -23.97 -14.27
C ALA A 465 -7.41 -23.82 -15.80
N ASN A 466 -7.86 -22.67 -16.34
CA ASN A 466 -7.82 -22.38 -17.77
C ASN A 466 -6.38 -22.22 -18.27
N GLU A 467 -5.53 -21.54 -17.51
CA GLU A 467 -4.11 -21.41 -17.84
C GLU A 467 -3.37 -22.75 -17.78
N LEU A 468 -3.76 -23.65 -16.86
CA LEU A 468 -3.18 -24.99 -16.80
C LEU A 468 -3.45 -25.81 -18.06
N TYR A 469 -4.63 -25.67 -18.65
CA TYR A 469 -4.97 -26.31 -19.92
C TYR A 469 -4.06 -25.85 -21.06
N VAL A 470 -3.73 -24.55 -21.11
CA VAL A 470 -2.79 -24.02 -22.10
C VAL A 470 -1.35 -24.50 -21.83
N LEU A 471 -0.93 -24.55 -20.56
CA LEU A 471 0.39 -25.06 -20.22
C LEU A 471 0.54 -26.56 -20.52
N GLN A 472 -0.53 -27.34 -20.43
CA GLN A 472 -0.51 -28.77 -20.73
C GLN A 472 0.00 -29.06 -22.15
N SER A 473 -0.34 -28.23 -23.15
CA SER A 473 0.15 -28.44 -24.52
C SER A 473 1.64 -28.13 -24.71
N LEU A 474 2.28 -27.46 -23.74
CA LEU A 474 3.68 -27.04 -23.82
C LEU A 474 4.64 -28.01 -23.12
N ASP A 475 4.11 -28.93 -22.29
CA ASP A 475 4.84 -29.92 -21.48
C ASP A 475 6.13 -29.43 -20.82
N MET A 476 6.11 -28.21 -20.29
CA MET A 476 7.29 -27.57 -19.69
C MET A 476 7.50 -28.05 -18.25
N GLU A 477 8.76 -28.08 -17.80
CA GLU A 477 9.06 -28.30 -16.38
C GLU A 477 8.67 -27.09 -15.52
N LEU A 478 7.91 -27.35 -14.47
CA LEU A 478 7.39 -26.38 -13.51
C LEU A 478 7.87 -26.77 -12.11
N LYS A 479 8.35 -25.78 -11.35
CA LYS A 479 8.33 -25.81 -9.88
C LYS A 479 6.93 -25.45 -9.42
N VAL A 480 6.34 -26.27 -8.56
CA VAL A 480 4.97 -26.14 -8.07
C VAL A 480 5.01 -26.03 -6.56
N LYS A 481 4.54 -24.90 -6.02
CA LYS A 481 4.37 -24.69 -4.58
C LYS A 481 2.96 -25.11 -4.16
N THR A 482 2.90 -25.97 -3.14
CA THR A 482 1.64 -26.49 -2.61
C THR A 482 1.57 -26.35 -1.09
N TYR A 483 0.35 -26.18 -0.57
CA TYR A 483 0.05 -26.11 0.87
C TYR A 483 -1.05 -27.09 1.25
N PRO A 484 -1.07 -27.65 2.46
CA PRO A 484 -2.18 -28.50 2.94
C PRO A 484 -3.54 -27.82 2.77
N GLU A 485 -4.54 -28.57 2.29
CA GLU A 485 -5.89 -28.05 2.05
C GLU A 485 -6.53 -27.49 3.33
N GLU A 486 -6.28 -28.11 4.48
CA GLU A 486 -6.82 -27.67 5.78
C GLU A 486 -6.28 -26.29 6.20
N ILE A 487 -4.97 -26.06 6.03
CA ILE A 487 -4.34 -24.75 6.28
C ILE A 487 -4.94 -23.72 5.35
N TRP A 488 -5.05 -24.05 4.07
CA TRP A 488 -5.57 -23.13 3.06
C TRP A 488 -7.05 -22.77 3.31
N LYS A 489 -7.82 -23.71 3.87
CA LYS A 489 -9.20 -23.47 4.27
C LYS A 489 -9.27 -22.45 5.39
N ASP A 490 -8.48 -22.59 6.46
CA ASP A 490 -8.50 -21.62 7.56
C ASP A 490 -8.00 -20.23 7.11
N VAL A 491 -7.00 -20.20 6.23
CA VAL A 491 -6.56 -18.96 5.56
C VAL A 491 -7.72 -18.32 4.79
N LYS A 492 -8.54 -19.13 4.12
CA LYS A 492 -9.70 -18.66 3.38
C LYS A 492 -10.82 -18.18 4.30
N ASP A 493 -11.09 -18.89 5.38
CA ASP A 493 -12.23 -18.57 6.24
C ASP A 493 -11.98 -17.26 7.02
N ASP A 494 -10.75 -17.01 7.47
CA ASP A 494 -10.44 -15.82 8.28
C ASP A 494 -10.08 -14.55 7.47
N LEU A 495 -9.58 -14.68 6.23
CA LEU A 495 -9.20 -13.51 5.41
C LEU A 495 -10.26 -13.03 4.42
N PHE A 496 -11.33 -13.80 4.20
CA PHE A 496 -12.35 -13.51 3.17
C PHE A 496 -13.66 -12.95 3.75
N GLU A 497 -13.61 -12.18 4.85
CA GLU A 497 -14.81 -11.56 5.42
C GLU A 497 -15.48 -10.49 4.50
N ASP A 498 -14.84 -10.08 3.39
CA ASP A 498 -15.39 -9.13 2.41
C ASP A 498 -15.27 -9.65 0.96
N ASP A 499 -16.11 -9.13 0.05
CA ASP A 499 -16.17 -9.44 -1.41
C ASP A 499 -14.83 -9.28 -2.17
N ASP A 500 -13.77 -8.80 -1.52
CA ASP A 500 -12.43 -8.67 -2.08
C ASP A 500 -11.67 -10.00 -2.03
N ARG A 501 -12.13 -10.95 -2.85
CA ARG A 501 -11.47 -12.24 -3.09
C ARG A 501 -10.18 -12.05 -3.87
N GLY A 502 -9.15 -11.52 -3.20
CA GLY A 502 -7.81 -11.40 -3.76
C GLY A 502 -7.29 -12.74 -4.30
N SER A 503 -6.33 -12.69 -5.22
CA SER A 503 -5.68 -13.90 -5.72
C SER A 503 -4.97 -14.64 -4.57
N HIS A 504 -4.84 -15.97 -4.64
CA HIS A 504 -4.10 -16.77 -3.65
C HIS A 504 -2.69 -16.21 -3.43
N ASN A 505 -2.03 -15.71 -4.48
CA ASN A 505 -0.72 -15.08 -4.35
C ASN A 505 -0.77 -13.76 -3.57
N LYS A 506 -1.81 -12.92 -3.76
CA LYS A 506 -1.99 -11.71 -2.94
C LYS A 506 -2.24 -12.06 -1.48
N ILE A 507 -3.01 -13.11 -1.21
CA ILE A 507 -3.30 -13.59 0.14
C ILE A 507 -2.05 -14.14 0.79
N LEU A 508 -1.30 -15.00 0.10
CA LEU A 508 0.01 -15.47 0.55
C LEU A 508 0.97 -14.31 0.76
N SER A 509 1.08 -13.38 -0.17
CA SER A 509 1.92 -12.19 0.00
C SER A 509 1.50 -11.38 1.22
N ARG A 510 0.20 -11.24 1.49
CA ARG A 510 -0.32 -10.57 2.69
C ARG A 510 0.01 -11.35 3.95
N LEU A 511 -0.23 -12.66 3.97
CA LEU A 511 0.08 -13.55 5.09
C LEU A 511 1.55 -13.58 5.41
N LEU A 512 2.37 -13.73 4.38
CA LEU A 512 3.81 -13.73 4.46
C LEU A 512 4.35 -12.34 4.77
N SER A 513 3.67 -11.27 4.35
CA SER A 513 3.95 -9.91 4.80
C SER A 513 3.48 -9.67 6.23
N MET A 514 2.51 -10.41 6.76
CA MET A 514 2.14 -10.36 8.18
C MET A 514 3.14 -11.18 8.99
N ALA A 515 3.54 -12.37 8.51
CA ALA A 515 4.54 -13.25 9.10
C ALA A 515 5.94 -12.63 9.05
N GLY A 516 6.25 -11.92 7.97
CA GLY A 516 7.39 -11.02 7.84
C GLY A 516 7.16 -9.72 8.61
N GLY A 517 5.94 -9.20 8.69
CA GLY A 517 5.54 -8.00 9.45
C GLY A 517 5.60 -8.18 10.97
N THR A 518 5.76 -9.42 11.44
CA THR A 518 6.29 -9.73 12.78
C THR A 518 7.65 -9.07 13.03
N SER A 519 8.34 -8.63 11.96
CA SER A 519 9.57 -7.83 11.97
C SER A 519 9.38 -6.31 11.77
N GLU A 520 8.18 -5.79 11.52
CA GLU A 520 7.97 -4.35 11.26
C GLU A 520 6.93 -3.67 12.19
N GLY A 521 6.49 -4.36 13.26
CA GLY A 521 5.51 -3.84 14.22
C GLY A 521 6.03 -3.63 15.65
N SER A 522 5.23 -2.93 16.46
CA SER A 522 5.47 -2.69 17.91
C SER A 522 5.67 -3.96 18.74
N ASN A 523 5.20 -5.11 18.22
CA ASN A 523 5.19 -6.39 18.92
C ASN A 523 6.47 -7.22 18.67
N ARG A 524 7.32 -6.77 17.73
CA ARG A 524 8.62 -7.40 17.42
C ARG A 524 9.59 -7.27 18.58
N THR A 525 9.78 -6.05 19.08
CA THR A 525 10.65 -5.78 20.22
C THR A 525 10.27 -6.67 21.40
N GLU A 526 8.98 -6.80 21.67
CA GLU A 526 8.48 -7.67 22.74
C GLU A 526 8.83 -9.15 22.49
N THR A 527 8.65 -9.63 21.26
CA THR A 527 9.01 -10.99 20.84
C THR A 527 10.50 -11.28 21.06
N LEU A 528 11.36 -10.37 20.60
CA LEU A 528 12.80 -10.52 20.72
C LEU A 528 13.26 -10.41 22.17
N ASN A 529 12.64 -9.53 22.97
CA ASN A 529 12.87 -9.48 24.42
C ASN A 529 12.53 -10.84 25.07
N PHE A 530 11.40 -11.49 24.72
CA PHE A 530 11.12 -12.83 25.25
C PHE A 530 12.13 -13.90 24.83
N CYS A 531 12.66 -13.80 23.61
CA CYS A 531 13.71 -14.72 23.19
C CYS A 531 15.01 -14.46 23.94
N ALA A 532 15.36 -13.20 24.18
CA ALA A 532 16.50 -12.82 25.02
C ALA A 532 16.32 -13.30 26.47
N ASP A 533 15.11 -13.19 27.03
CA ASP A 533 14.74 -13.73 28.34
C ASP A 533 14.96 -15.25 28.41
N LEU A 534 14.52 -15.96 27.37
CA LEU A 534 14.61 -17.41 27.26
C LEU A 534 16.06 -17.90 27.14
N LEU A 535 16.90 -17.13 26.44
CA LEU A 535 18.35 -17.40 26.33
C LEU A 535 19.13 -17.01 27.57
N GLY A 536 18.51 -16.20 28.42
CA GLY A 536 19.10 -15.80 29.68
C GLY A 536 19.93 -14.53 29.62
N PHE A 537 19.60 -13.56 28.78
CA PHE A 537 20.32 -12.27 28.81
C PHE A 537 20.12 -11.57 30.18
N GLN A 538 21.17 -10.98 30.72
CA GLN A 538 21.14 -10.29 32.02
C GLN A 538 22.08 -9.08 32.07
N ALA A 539 21.60 -7.97 32.63
CA ALA A 539 22.42 -6.83 33.06
C ALA A 539 22.85 -7.03 34.53
N PRO A 540 24.12 -7.36 34.84
CA PRO A 540 24.53 -7.61 36.23
C PRO A 540 24.47 -6.36 37.14
N ASP A 541 24.57 -5.15 36.57
CA ASP A 541 24.69 -3.89 37.33
C ASP A 541 23.36 -3.13 37.52
N ASP A 542 22.25 -3.66 37.00
CA ASP A 542 20.96 -3.00 37.14
C ASP A 542 20.29 -3.48 38.44
N LEU A 543 20.39 -2.67 39.51
CA LEU A 543 19.83 -2.93 40.85
C LEU A 543 18.37 -3.41 40.84
N LYS A 544 17.59 -3.05 39.81
CA LYS A 544 16.21 -3.49 39.62
C LYS A 544 16.11 -5.01 39.38
N TYR A 545 17.17 -5.64 38.90
CA TYR A 545 17.22 -7.07 38.58
C TYR A 545 17.61 -7.93 39.77
N ARG A 546 18.37 -7.41 40.76
CA ARG A 546 18.75 -8.19 41.95
C ARG A 546 17.55 -8.70 42.73
N ILE A 547 16.52 -7.87 42.88
CA ILE A 547 15.26 -8.24 43.55
C ILE A 547 14.51 -9.30 42.73
N TRP A 548 14.50 -9.14 41.41
CA TRP A 548 13.91 -10.12 40.50
C TRP A 548 14.63 -11.46 40.53
N GLU A 549 15.95 -11.43 40.59
CA GLU A 549 16.80 -12.58 40.77
C GLU A 549 16.53 -13.26 42.11
N GLU A 550 16.58 -12.55 43.23
CA GLU A 550 16.40 -13.13 44.57
C GLU A 550 15.06 -13.89 44.73
N HIS A 551 13.97 -13.42 44.12
CA HIS A 551 12.65 -14.03 44.26
C HIS A 551 12.30 -15.05 43.18
N PHE A 552 12.87 -14.91 41.98
CA PHE A 552 12.51 -15.74 40.83
C PHE A 552 13.65 -16.56 40.21
N LEU A 553 14.90 -16.42 40.68
CA LEU A 553 16.05 -17.26 40.28
C LEU A 553 15.75 -18.75 40.42
N GLN A 554 15.02 -19.12 41.47
CA GLN A 554 14.60 -20.50 41.71
C GLN A 554 13.74 -21.10 40.58
N PHE A 555 13.10 -20.26 39.75
CA PHE A 555 12.35 -20.68 38.57
C PHE A 555 13.17 -20.60 37.27
N LEU A 556 14.39 -20.03 37.33
CA LEU A 556 15.27 -19.82 36.19
C LEU A 556 16.37 -20.89 36.19
N GLU A 557 16.13 -22.01 35.51
CA GLU A 557 17.13 -23.08 35.31
C GLU A 557 18.19 -22.76 34.24
N VAL A 558 18.17 -21.54 33.68
CA VAL A 558 19.04 -21.11 32.58
C VAL A 558 20.15 -20.22 33.13
N GLN A 559 21.40 -20.64 32.91
CA GLN A 559 22.57 -19.84 33.21
C GLN A 559 22.51 -18.54 32.40
N ARG A 560 22.44 -17.40 33.09
CA ARG A 560 22.30 -16.10 32.46
C ARG A 560 23.64 -15.65 31.86
N VAL A 561 23.58 -15.01 30.70
CA VAL A 561 24.72 -14.39 30.03
C VAL A 561 24.80 -12.94 30.48
N PRO A 562 25.91 -12.53 31.12
CA PRO A 562 26.11 -11.13 31.45
C PRO A 562 26.29 -10.35 30.14
N ILE A 563 25.41 -9.39 29.91
CA ILE A 563 25.52 -8.39 28.86
C ILE A 563 25.75 -7.06 29.54
N GLN A 564 26.85 -6.39 29.21
CA GLN A 564 27.08 -5.02 29.64
C GLN A 564 26.39 -4.08 28.67
N TYR A 565 25.42 -3.31 29.14
CA TYR A 565 24.78 -2.27 28.34
C TYR A 565 25.55 -0.96 28.51
N GLY A 566 25.62 -0.15 27.45
CA GLY A 566 26.18 1.21 27.50
C GLY A 566 25.79 2.00 28.77
N SER A 567 26.74 2.63 29.44
CA SER A 567 26.52 3.24 30.76
C SER A 567 26.29 4.76 30.71
N GLY A 568 26.28 5.37 29.52
CA GLY A 568 26.23 6.82 29.30
C GLY A 568 25.03 7.52 29.96
N LYS A 569 25.21 8.75 30.47
CA LYS A 569 24.10 9.51 31.10
C LYS A 569 22.92 9.77 30.16
N GLN A 570 23.18 9.96 28.86
CA GLN A 570 22.14 10.15 27.84
C GLN A 570 21.40 8.84 27.53
N PHE A 571 22.10 7.71 27.60
CA PHE A 571 21.54 6.36 27.44
C PHE A 571 20.47 6.05 28.47
N LYS A 572 20.69 6.44 29.73
CA LYS A 572 19.70 6.27 30.81
C LYS A 572 18.43 7.12 30.63
N LEU A 573 18.46 8.14 29.76
CA LEU A 573 17.34 9.04 29.50
C LEU A 573 16.50 8.61 28.28
N ASP A 574 17.00 7.72 27.42
CA ASP A 574 16.26 7.23 26.25
C ASP A 574 15.31 6.08 26.62
N LYS A 575 14.04 6.44 26.85
CA LYS A 575 12.96 5.49 27.16
C LYS A 575 12.68 4.48 26.03
N ILE A 576 12.93 4.86 24.76
CA ILE A 576 12.70 3.99 23.61
C ILE A 576 13.77 2.90 23.59
N TRP A 577 15.03 3.31 23.75
CA TRP A 577 16.15 2.38 23.80
C TRP A 577 16.05 1.42 24.99
N ALA A 578 15.69 1.92 26.18
CA ALA A 578 15.52 1.09 27.38
C ALA A 578 14.47 -0.03 27.21
N SER A 579 13.49 0.15 26.31
CA SER A 579 12.48 -0.88 25.99
C SER A 579 12.94 -1.90 24.92
N LYS A 580 14.01 -1.58 24.18
CA LYS A 580 14.52 -2.33 23.03
C LYS A 580 15.88 -2.98 23.26
N LYS A 581 16.55 -2.67 24.37
CA LYS A 581 17.94 -3.06 24.59
C LYS A 581 18.20 -4.55 24.40
N GLU A 582 17.34 -5.42 24.92
CA GLU A 582 17.51 -6.88 24.79
C GLU A 582 17.24 -7.36 23.36
N ALA A 583 16.22 -6.81 22.70
CA ALA A 583 15.94 -7.06 21.29
C ALA A 583 17.12 -6.70 20.39
N ASN A 584 17.70 -5.51 20.57
CA ASN A 584 18.87 -5.07 19.79
C ASN A 584 20.10 -5.97 20.04
N CYS A 585 20.32 -6.41 21.28
CA CYS A 585 21.37 -7.37 21.60
C CYS A 585 21.14 -8.71 20.90
N LEU A 586 19.89 -9.18 20.86
CA LEU A 586 19.55 -10.43 20.20
C LEU A 586 19.80 -10.35 18.68
N GLU A 587 19.43 -9.22 18.06
CA GLU A 587 19.69 -8.95 16.64
C GLU A 587 21.19 -8.91 16.36
N ALA A 588 21.95 -8.13 17.11
CA ALA A 588 23.39 -8.08 16.92
C ALA A 588 24.06 -9.46 17.14
N LEU A 589 23.55 -10.30 18.06
CA LEU A 589 24.04 -11.66 18.26
C LEU A 589 23.77 -12.53 17.02
N MET A 590 22.59 -12.41 16.42
CA MET A 590 22.28 -13.09 15.15
C MET A 590 23.21 -12.64 14.03
N GLY A 591 23.47 -11.34 13.90
CA GLY A 591 24.41 -10.78 12.92
C GLY A 591 25.83 -11.31 13.12
N SER A 592 26.30 -11.35 14.37
CA SER A 592 27.64 -11.83 14.73
C SER A 592 27.79 -13.32 14.43
N LEU A 593 26.83 -14.16 14.82
CA LEU A 593 26.81 -15.59 14.49
C LEU A 593 26.88 -15.83 12.98
N HIS A 594 26.15 -15.05 12.18
CA HIS A 594 26.16 -15.17 10.73
C HIS A 594 27.51 -14.78 10.13
N GLN A 595 28.05 -13.62 10.55
CA GLN A 595 29.33 -13.11 10.05
C GLN A 595 30.50 -14.05 10.38
N SER A 596 30.46 -14.69 11.55
CA SER A 596 31.48 -15.66 11.98
C SER A 596 31.25 -17.08 11.45
N GLY A 597 30.29 -17.28 10.53
CA GLY A 597 30.07 -18.58 9.88
C GLY A 597 29.26 -19.61 10.69
N PHE A 598 28.72 -19.23 11.86
CA PHE A 598 27.88 -20.07 12.72
C PHE A 598 26.42 -20.08 12.26
N GLN A 599 26.20 -20.46 11.00
CA GLN A 599 24.88 -20.42 10.36
C GLN A 599 23.82 -21.28 11.05
N GLN A 600 24.20 -22.41 11.66
CA GLN A 600 23.26 -23.31 12.34
C GLN A 600 22.71 -22.67 13.62
N GLN A 601 23.58 -22.06 14.42
CA GLN A 601 23.24 -21.34 15.65
C GLN A 601 22.38 -20.12 15.32
N CYS A 602 22.74 -19.37 14.27
CA CYS A 602 21.94 -18.24 13.77
C CYS A 602 20.52 -18.70 13.38
N LYS A 603 20.39 -19.81 12.65
CA LYS A 603 19.08 -20.41 12.29
C LYS A 603 18.28 -20.87 13.52
N ALA A 604 18.94 -21.52 14.47
CA ALA A 604 18.30 -21.95 15.72
C ALA A 604 17.80 -20.75 16.54
N LEU A 605 18.59 -19.68 16.60
CA LEU A 605 18.26 -18.43 17.28
C LEU A 605 17.04 -17.74 16.65
N ALA A 606 17.04 -17.59 15.32
CA ALA A 606 15.92 -17.03 14.58
C ALA A 606 14.64 -17.87 14.75
N THR A 607 14.79 -19.19 14.75
CA THR A 607 13.69 -20.15 14.98
C THR A 607 13.08 -19.96 16.37
N LEU A 608 13.91 -19.87 17.41
CA LEU A 608 13.42 -19.60 18.77
C LEU A 608 12.72 -18.24 18.87
N ALA A 609 13.25 -17.20 18.25
CA ALA A 609 12.63 -15.89 18.23
C ALA A 609 11.28 -15.90 17.48
N ALA A 610 11.17 -16.58 16.33
CA ALA A 610 9.92 -16.75 15.60
C ALA A 610 8.89 -17.55 16.43
N LEU A 611 9.34 -18.55 17.19
CA LEU A 611 8.49 -19.28 18.12
C LEU A 611 7.96 -18.40 19.25
N CYS A 612 8.78 -17.52 19.81
CA CYS A 612 8.31 -16.52 20.79
C CYS A 612 7.24 -15.60 20.21
N HIS A 613 7.20 -15.40 18.88
CA HIS A 613 6.17 -14.61 18.22
C HIS A 613 4.85 -15.37 18.11
N LEU A 614 4.93 -16.59 17.57
CA LEU A 614 3.78 -17.41 17.15
C LEU A 614 3.15 -18.15 18.32
N ALA A 615 3.97 -18.55 19.28
CA ALA A 615 3.58 -19.26 20.48
C ALA A 615 4.37 -18.65 21.64
N PRO A 616 4.03 -17.43 22.12
CA PRO A 616 4.81 -16.77 23.15
C PRO A 616 5.04 -17.68 24.36
N PRO A 617 6.23 -17.61 24.98
CA PRO A 617 6.51 -18.36 26.19
C PRO A 617 5.47 -18.03 27.25
N ASP A 618 5.21 -18.99 28.11
CA ASP A 618 4.25 -18.77 29.19
C ASP A 618 4.86 -17.72 30.11
N LEU A 619 4.25 -16.55 30.17
CA LEU A 619 4.75 -15.44 30.98
C LEU A 619 4.66 -15.75 32.49
N ARG A 620 3.96 -16.84 32.85
CA ARG A 620 3.96 -17.40 34.20
C ARG A 620 5.22 -18.19 34.52
N VAL A 621 5.96 -18.62 33.51
CA VAL A 621 7.11 -19.52 33.62
C VAL A 621 8.39 -18.82 33.16
N LEU A 622 8.27 -17.81 32.30
CA LEU A 622 9.35 -16.95 31.87
C LEU A 622 9.29 -15.60 32.58
N VAL A 623 10.28 -15.32 33.40
CA VAL A 623 10.48 -14.01 34.01
C VAL A 623 10.99 -13.03 32.95
N PRO A 624 10.30 -11.91 32.71
CA PRO A 624 10.77 -10.90 31.78
C PRO A 624 12.09 -10.28 32.23
N SER A 625 13.04 -10.09 31.33
CA SER A 625 14.32 -9.42 31.62
C SER A 625 14.17 -7.91 31.66
N ASN A 626 12.99 -7.30 31.56
CA ASN A 626 12.90 -5.88 31.87
C ASN A 626 11.54 -5.53 32.48
N TRP A 627 11.56 -4.49 33.32
CA TRP A 627 10.39 -4.04 34.08
C TRP A 627 9.23 -3.63 33.16
N THR A 628 9.53 -3.01 32.00
CA THR A 628 8.51 -2.63 31.01
C THR A 628 7.75 -3.86 30.49
N MET A 629 8.45 -4.96 30.21
CA MET A 629 7.84 -6.22 29.81
C MET A 629 7.02 -6.81 30.95
N ALA A 630 7.50 -6.79 32.19
CA ALA A 630 6.75 -7.23 33.36
C ALA A 630 5.44 -6.45 33.57
N GLU A 631 5.46 -5.12 33.45
CA GLU A 631 4.25 -4.29 33.53
C GLU A 631 3.25 -4.62 32.42
N LYS A 632 3.73 -4.81 31.18
CA LYS A 632 2.88 -5.23 30.06
C LYS A 632 2.29 -6.63 30.28
N VAL A 633 3.08 -7.57 30.82
CA VAL A 633 2.61 -8.90 31.20
C VAL A 633 1.45 -8.78 32.19
N LEU A 634 1.58 -7.96 33.23
CA LEU A 634 0.50 -7.76 34.21
C LEU A 634 -0.76 -7.15 33.59
N ALA A 635 -0.60 -6.06 32.84
CA ALA A 635 -1.70 -5.35 32.21
C ALA A 635 -2.47 -6.25 31.23
N ASN A 636 -1.77 -7.16 30.56
CA ASN A 636 -2.39 -8.07 29.61
C ASN A 636 -2.80 -9.42 30.22
N ALA A 637 -2.25 -9.86 31.35
CA ALA A 637 -2.60 -11.14 31.97
C ALA A 637 -4.10 -11.23 32.28
N GLU A 638 -4.76 -10.11 32.58
CA GLU A 638 -6.23 -10.03 32.72
C GLU A 638 -6.97 -10.35 31.40
N LYS A 639 -6.45 -9.90 30.26
CA LYS A 639 -6.96 -10.24 28.93
C LYS A 639 -6.60 -11.67 28.50
N MET A 640 -5.41 -12.14 28.86
CA MET A 640 -4.89 -13.47 28.53
C MET A 640 -5.60 -14.61 29.25
N THR A 641 -6.07 -14.37 30.48
CA THR A 641 -6.83 -15.39 31.23
C THR A 641 -8.17 -15.70 30.53
N ALA A 642 -8.73 -14.72 29.81
CA ALA A 642 -9.93 -14.89 29.01
C ALA A 642 -9.64 -15.37 27.58
N ASN A 643 -8.56 -14.90 26.95
CA ASN A 643 -8.18 -15.25 25.57
C ASN A 643 -6.64 -15.26 25.41
N PRO A 644 -5.97 -16.40 25.68
CA PRO A 644 -4.51 -16.48 25.68
C PRO A 644 -3.88 -16.17 24.32
N GLU A 645 -4.62 -16.29 23.21
CA GLU A 645 -4.17 -15.92 21.88
C GLU A 645 -3.97 -14.39 21.64
N LEU A 646 -4.47 -13.52 22.52
CA LEU A 646 -4.46 -12.04 22.33
C LEU A 646 -3.14 -11.32 22.63
N PHE A 647 -2.09 -11.99 23.11
CA PHE A 647 -0.91 -11.30 23.64
C PHE A 647 0.14 -10.93 22.58
N GLY A 648 0.02 -9.79 21.91
CA GLY A 648 0.99 -9.35 20.90
C GLY A 648 0.88 -10.11 19.57
N GLY A 649 1.62 -9.66 18.56
CA GLY A 649 1.59 -10.22 17.20
C GLY A 649 0.23 -10.14 16.48
N ASP A 650 0.16 -10.82 15.35
CA ASP A 650 -1.07 -10.95 14.58
C ASP A 650 -1.85 -12.19 15.05
N LEU A 651 -3.04 -11.98 15.61
CA LEU A 651 -3.89 -13.03 16.18
C LEU A 651 -4.15 -14.17 15.20
N PHE A 652 -4.29 -13.84 13.92
CA PHE A 652 -4.56 -14.80 12.87
C PHE A 652 -3.37 -15.76 12.69
N LEU A 653 -2.15 -15.23 12.57
CA LEU A 653 -0.95 -16.05 12.36
C LEU A 653 -0.72 -17.04 13.50
N ARG A 654 -1.05 -16.63 14.73
CA ARG A 654 -0.91 -17.47 15.92
C ARG A 654 -1.91 -18.59 15.95
N LYS A 655 -3.17 -18.30 15.62
CA LYS A 655 -4.20 -19.35 15.48
C LYS A 655 -3.78 -20.36 14.42
N LEU A 656 -3.29 -19.88 13.28
CA LEU A 656 -2.82 -20.74 12.20
C LEU A 656 -1.63 -21.60 12.64
N ALA A 657 -0.60 -20.99 13.23
CA ALA A 657 0.58 -21.69 13.74
C ALA A 657 0.21 -22.69 14.85
N TRP A 658 -0.67 -22.32 15.78
CA TRP A 658 -1.11 -23.23 16.85
C TRP A 658 -1.79 -24.48 16.30
N LYS A 659 -2.65 -24.30 15.30
CA LYS A 659 -3.44 -25.39 14.71
C LYS A 659 -2.59 -26.28 13.81
N HIS A 660 -1.66 -25.69 13.04
CA HIS A 660 -1.04 -26.37 11.91
C HIS A 660 0.48 -26.54 11.98
N MET A 661 1.14 -26.00 13.00
CA MET A 661 2.59 -26.15 13.10
C MET A 661 2.98 -27.63 13.22
N ASP A 662 3.85 -28.09 12.34
CA ASP A 662 4.44 -29.43 12.44
C ASP A 662 5.49 -29.46 13.56
N LYS A 663 5.00 -29.66 14.79
CA LYS A 663 5.81 -29.68 16.01
C LYS A 663 6.88 -30.77 15.99
N ALA A 664 6.58 -31.92 15.37
CA ALA A 664 7.52 -33.05 15.31
C ALA A 664 8.69 -32.73 14.36
N LYS A 665 8.39 -32.19 13.18
CA LYS A 665 9.42 -31.72 12.24
C LYS A 665 10.27 -30.61 12.85
N LEU A 666 9.62 -29.63 13.50
CA LEU A 666 10.31 -28.55 14.20
C LEU A 666 11.26 -29.09 15.28
N ALA A 667 10.79 -29.99 16.13
CA ALA A 667 11.62 -30.57 17.19
C ALA A 667 12.84 -31.31 16.62
N SER A 668 12.64 -32.11 15.56
CA SER A 668 13.72 -32.80 14.85
C SER A 668 14.74 -31.83 14.26
N GLN A 669 14.30 -30.74 13.64
CA GLN A 669 15.19 -29.74 13.03
C GLN A 669 15.94 -28.94 14.09
N MET A 670 15.30 -28.59 15.19
CA MET A 670 15.96 -27.94 16.33
C MET A 670 17.02 -28.86 16.95
N ASP A 671 16.74 -30.16 17.11
CA ASP A 671 17.74 -31.12 17.58
C ASP A 671 18.94 -31.23 16.62
N GLN A 672 18.71 -31.19 15.31
CA GLN A 672 19.76 -31.19 14.30
C GLN A 672 20.61 -29.90 14.36
N LEU A 673 19.97 -28.73 14.39
CA LEU A 673 20.65 -27.43 14.46
C LEU A 673 21.48 -27.27 15.73
N LEU A 674 21.03 -27.88 16.84
CA LEU A 674 21.70 -27.82 18.12
C LEU A 674 22.73 -28.95 18.32
N GLY A 675 23.00 -29.75 17.29
CA GLY A 675 24.09 -30.72 17.29
C GLY A 675 23.83 -31.97 18.13
N ARG A 676 22.56 -32.32 18.41
CA ARG A 676 22.27 -33.63 18.99
C ARG A 676 22.58 -34.67 17.91
N LYS A 677 23.63 -35.48 18.11
CA LYS A 677 23.73 -36.78 17.41
C LYS A 677 22.39 -37.47 17.69
N ALA A 678 21.62 -37.76 16.64
CA ALA A 678 20.36 -38.50 16.74
C ALA A 678 20.61 -39.65 17.71
N ALA A 679 20.05 -39.54 18.92
CA ALA A 679 20.13 -40.61 19.88
C ALA A 679 19.54 -41.80 19.13
N ASN A 680 20.35 -42.84 18.93
CA ASN A 680 19.90 -44.10 18.33
C ASN A 680 18.52 -44.39 18.89
N LYS A 681 17.53 -44.50 18.00
CA LYS A 681 16.22 -45.06 18.33
C LYS A 681 16.49 -46.35 19.11
N ILE A 682 16.37 -46.28 20.43
CA ILE A 682 16.20 -47.47 21.26
C ILE A 682 14.82 -47.96 20.85
N GLY A 683 14.81 -49.20 20.35
CA GLY A 683 13.73 -49.81 19.57
C GLY A 683 12.39 -49.91 20.27
#